data_AF-A0A2J6HK93-F1
#
_entry.id   AF-A0A2J6HK93-F1
#
_cell.length_a   1.000
_cell.length_b   1.000
_cell.length_c   1.000
_cell.angle_alpha   90.00
_cell.angle_beta   90.00
_cell.angle_gamma   90.00
#
_symmetry.space_group_name_H-M   'P 1'
#
loop_
_entity.id
_entity.type
_entity.pdbx_description
1 polymer ?
#
loop_
_entity_poly.entity_id
_entity_poly.type
_entity_poly.pdbx_seq_one_letter_code
_entity_poly.pdbx_strand_id
1 'polypeptide(L)'
;MRRLSQIILLLALSVNLYAQSPHGEELSIACDDCHNPKGWTLETGNYTFSHNNTRFPLEGMHQEVNCKNCHQSLVFSQAESECISCHTDMHYQTVGPECNRCHTPNSWIVNNITDIHQQGRFPLVGAHYTADCYQCHPSASLLKFEPLGIECFDCHQQDYMSAAQPNHVEGNFSTDCFDCHSVSAFTWTSSGFNHAFFPLTAGHAINDCKQCHTGPDFSGLSTECYSCHQDDYTSTTNPSHLATDFSIVCTECHTTNPGWKPADFRQHDAEFFPIYSGKHGGEWNSCTECHLNPGNYASYTCIDCHEHNQNEMDDEHEGIGGYAYNSPACLECHPTGDAEGSFNHSATNFPLTGAHVNADCKECHPEFYTGTSTYCFDCHTEDYNQSVNPNHLTAEIQTNCEECHTTEPGWIPASFDIHNEYYELTGAHASNEVNCLDCHEGNYNNTPNVCSECHTNDFNQTTNPNHIATGIQNVCEECHTTMPNWRPATFDIHNEFYVIEGAHVAIANDCFACHEGNYSSTPNDCFSCHTNDYNQTNDPPHLSGQFPTDCESCHTQIAWEPSTFNHDAMYFPIYSGKHNGEWVSCTECHLNPGNYASFSCIDCHEHNQPDTDDEHQGIGGYNYSSVACLECHPTGDSEGSFNHSTTNFPLTGAHVNTSCQECHPEFYVGTSTYCYDCHTEDYNQTVNPNHALANIQFTCDECHSTEPGWLPASFEIHNEYYELTGAHESNEVNCFDCHEGNYTNTPNECALCHDNNYNQTTNPNHIAANIPTTCEECHTTDPGWTPALFEIHN
;
A
#
# COMPACT_ATOMS: atom_id res chain seq x y z
N MET A 1 76.96 -50.05 47.70
CA MET A 1 75.56 -50.18 47.24
C MET A 1 74.81 -48.87 47.49
N ARG A 2 74.14 -48.35 46.46
CA ARG A 2 73.10 -47.31 46.48
C ARG A 2 73.48 -45.88 46.88
N ARG A 3 74.12 -45.14 45.97
CA ARG A 3 74.02 -43.66 45.86
C ARG A 3 74.19 -43.18 44.40
N LEU A 4 73.48 -43.82 43.47
CA LEU A 4 73.50 -43.49 42.04
C LEU A 4 72.09 -43.47 41.43
N SER A 5 71.07 -43.20 42.25
CA SER A 5 69.65 -43.28 41.87
C SER A 5 68.92 -41.94 41.92
N GLN A 6 69.65 -40.81 42.03
CA GLN A 6 69.04 -39.48 42.13
C GLN A 6 69.34 -38.53 40.97
N ILE A 7 70.14 -38.94 39.98
CA ILE A 7 70.48 -38.09 38.81
C ILE A 7 69.66 -38.45 37.56
N ILE A 8 69.07 -39.64 37.48
CA ILE A 8 68.21 -40.05 36.34
C ILE A 8 66.74 -39.64 36.54
N LEU A 9 66.35 -39.21 37.75
CA LEU A 9 64.98 -38.72 38.01
C LEU A 9 64.77 -37.23 37.68
N LEU A 10 65.78 -36.53 37.16
CA LEU A 10 65.71 -35.11 36.80
C LEU A 10 65.66 -34.85 35.28
N LEU A 11 65.67 -35.90 34.45
CA LEU A 11 65.61 -35.80 32.98
C LEU A 11 64.27 -36.26 32.38
N ALA A 12 63.26 -36.54 33.23
CA ALA A 12 61.91 -36.90 32.81
C ALA A 12 60.84 -35.92 33.36
N LEU A 13 61.22 -34.66 33.64
CA LEU A 13 60.24 -33.58 33.53
C LEU A 13 60.05 -33.33 32.03
N SER A 14 59.14 -34.09 31.42
CA SER A 14 58.43 -33.63 30.25
C SER A 14 57.88 -32.24 30.59
N VAL A 15 58.54 -31.22 30.07
CA VAL A 15 58.00 -29.89 29.99
C VAL A 15 56.78 -30.03 29.07
N ASN A 16 55.62 -30.31 29.66
CA ASN A 16 54.35 -30.07 28.99
C ASN A 16 54.24 -28.54 28.93
N LEU A 17 54.86 -27.96 27.90
CA LEU A 17 54.45 -26.68 27.38
C LEU A 17 53.01 -26.90 26.89
N TYR A 18 52.04 -26.65 27.77
CA TYR A 18 50.68 -26.42 27.32
C TYR A 18 50.77 -25.20 26.41
N ALA A 19 50.71 -25.43 25.10
CA ALA A 19 50.47 -24.35 24.16
C ALA A 19 49.10 -23.78 24.55
N GLN A 20 49.09 -22.57 25.12
CA GLN A 20 47.83 -21.87 25.37
C GLN A 20 47.20 -21.58 24.01
N SER A 21 45.95 -22.02 23.84
CA SER A 21 45.17 -21.66 22.66
C SER A 21 45.10 -20.13 22.58
N PRO A 22 45.44 -19.52 21.43
CA PRO A 22 45.31 -18.09 21.24
C PRO A 22 43.83 -17.64 21.25
N HIS A 23 42.90 -18.60 21.24
CA HIS A 23 41.46 -18.35 21.24
C HIS A 23 40.81 -18.33 22.63
N GLY A 24 41.61 -18.32 23.70
CA GLY A 24 41.12 -18.30 25.09
C GLY A 24 40.79 -19.68 25.66
N GLU A 25 40.45 -19.72 26.95
CA GLU A 25 40.17 -20.98 27.68
C GLU A 25 38.74 -21.53 27.45
N GLU A 26 37.85 -20.70 26.89
CA GLU A 26 36.43 -21.03 26.72
C GLU A 26 36.12 -21.72 25.39
N LEU A 27 37.00 -21.60 24.39
CA LEU A 27 36.77 -22.21 23.07
C LEU A 27 36.88 -23.74 23.15
N SER A 28 35.72 -24.40 23.08
CA SER A 28 35.57 -25.84 23.25
C SER A 28 35.42 -26.60 21.92
N ILE A 29 36.06 -26.11 20.86
CA ILE A 29 35.95 -26.62 19.48
C ILE A 29 37.23 -27.38 19.13
N ALA A 30 37.12 -28.45 18.33
CA ALA A 30 38.28 -29.23 17.93
C ALA A 30 39.16 -28.41 16.98
N CYS A 31 40.48 -28.45 17.15
CA CYS A 31 41.39 -27.61 16.38
C CYS A 31 41.27 -27.85 14.86
N ASP A 32 40.91 -29.07 14.47
CA ASP A 32 40.73 -29.54 13.10
C ASP A 32 39.44 -29.06 12.43
N ASP A 33 38.50 -28.46 13.17
CA ASP A 33 37.31 -27.83 12.57
C ASP A 33 37.62 -26.53 11.81
N CYS A 34 38.76 -25.91 12.15
CA CYS A 34 39.21 -24.63 11.59
C CYS A 34 40.65 -24.65 11.06
N HIS A 35 41.53 -25.52 11.59
CA HIS A 35 42.93 -25.61 11.18
C HIS A 35 43.22 -26.95 10.51
N ASN A 36 44.21 -26.97 9.62
CA ASN A 36 44.63 -28.19 8.95
C ASN A 36 46.09 -28.55 9.33
N PRO A 37 46.54 -29.79 9.08
CA PRO A 37 47.91 -30.19 9.43
C PRO A 37 49.02 -29.47 8.66
N LYS A 38 48.71 -28.73 7.57
CA LYS A 38 49.68 -27.97 6.77
C LYS A 38 49.98 -26.59 7.37
N GLY A 39 49.12 -26.04 8.23
CA GLY A 39 49.36 -24.74 8.85
C GLY A 39 48.22 -24.23 9.74
N TRP A 40 48.53 -23.20 10.53
CA TRP A 40 47.58 -22.52 11.42
C TRP A 40 46.80 -21.38 10.75
N THR A 41 47.15 -21.04 9.51
CA THR A 41 46.44 -20.08 8.67
C THR A 41 45.15 -20.68 8.12
N LEU A 42 44.05 -19.94 8.26
CA LEU A 42 42.75 -20.31 7.69
C LEU A 42 42.80 -20.18 6.16
N GLU A 43 42.54 -21.29 5.46
CA GLU A 43 42.26 -21.29 4.02
C GLU A 43 40.75 -21.07 3.83
N THR A 44 40.38 -20.06 3.03
CA THR A 44 38.98 -19.71 2.76
C THR A 44 38.24 -20.89 2.10
N GLY A 45 37.10 -21.29 2.68
CA GLY A 45 36.25 -22.37 2.17
C GLY A 45 36.53 -23.77 2.73
N ASN A 46 37.49 -23.94 3.65
CA ASN A 46 37.91 -25.25 4.15
C ASN A 46 37.79 -25.38 5.69
N TYR A 47 36.69 -24.88 6.25
CA TYR A 47 36.33 -25.01 7.66
C TYR A 47 34.95 -25.63 7.81
N THR A 48 34.78 -26.51 8.80
CA THR A 48 33.51 -27.22 9.09
C THR A 48 32.67 -26.49 10.13
N PHE A 49 33.21 -25.43 10.74
CA PHE A 49 32.54 -24.65 11.77
C PHE A 49 31.29 -23.93 11.24
N SER A 50 30.18 -24.03 11.99
CA SER A 50 28.88 -23.43 11.65
C SER A 50 28.37 -22.51 12.75
N HIS A 51 28.04 -21.27 12.38
CA HIS A 51 27.44 -20.28 13.27
C HIS A 51 26.02 -20.64 13.75
N ASN A 52 25.34 -21.59 13.10
CA ASN A 52 24.02 -22.06 13.52
C ASN A 52 24.03 -22.74 14.90
N ASN A 53 25.21 -23.17 15.37
CA ASN A 53 25.39 -23.77 16.68
C ASN A 53 25.82 -22.74 17.75
N THR A 54 25.83 -21.46 17.40
CA THR A 54 26.24 -20.35 18.29
C THR A 54 25.02 -19.54 18.74
N ARG A 55 25.25 -18.53 19.58
CA ARG A 55 24.20 -17.61 20.03
C ARG A 55 23.83 -16.56 18.97
N PHE A 56 24.59 -16.45 17.89
CA PHE A 56 24.36 -15.52 16.80
C PHE A 56 24.40 -16.28 15.47
N PRO A 57 23.26 -16.83 14.99
CA PRO A 57 23.18 -17.43 13.67
C PRO A 57 23.41 -16.35 12.60
N LEU A 58 24.24 -16.65 11.60
CA LEU A 58 24.46 -15.74 10.49
C LEU A 58 23.28 -15.86 9.52
N GLU A 59 22.43 -14.84 9.52
CA GLU A 59 21.24 -14.74 8.68
C GLU A 59 21.34 -13.52 7.75
N GLY A 60 20.80 -13.66 6.54
CA GLY A 60 20.80 -12.61 5.54
C GLY A 60 22.19 -12.14 5.17
N MET A 61 22.40 -10.82 5.17
CA MET A 61 23.66 -10.21 4.75
C MET A 61 24.84 -10.56 5.67
N HIS A 62 24.59 -11.01 6.90
CA HIS A 62 25.66 -11.43 7.82
C HIS A 62 26.40 -12.68 7.36
N GLN A 63 25.85 -13.46 6.42
CA GLN A 63 26.53 -14.64 5.85
C GLN A 63 27.71 -14.27 4.95
N GLU A 64 27.68 -13.07 4.36
CA GLU A 64 28.69 -12.57 3.42
C GLU A 64 29.76 -11.72 4.12
N VAL A 65 29.62 -11.48 5.43
CA VAL A 65 30.53 -10.64 6.21
C VAL A 65 31.77 -11.43 6.62
N ASN A 66 32.96 -10.84 6.40
CA ASN A 66 34.22 -11.45 6.83
C ASN A 66 34.26 -11.64 8.35
N CYS A 67 34.72 -12.81 8.82
CA CYS A 67 34.78 -13.17 10.24
C CYS A 67 35.48 -12.11 11.12
N LYS A 68 36.51 -11.42 10.58
CA LYS A 68 37.29 -10.41 11.31
C LYS A 68 36.50 -9.13 11.62
N ASN A 69 35.44 -8.85 10.87
CA ASN A 69 34.59 -7.68 11.11
C ASN A 69 33.75 -7.85 12.39
N CYS A 70 33.39 -9.10 12.73
CA CYS A 70 32.71 -9.44 13.98
C CYS A 70 33.70 -9.84 15.09
N HIS A 71 34.78 -10.54 14.72
CA HIS A 71 35.80 -11.05 15.64
C HIS A 71 37.10 -10.25 15.53
N GLN A 72 37.18 -9.13 16.26
CA GLN A 72 38.36 -8.26 16.30
C GLN A 72 39.54 -8.87 17.06
N SER A 73 39.29 -9.92 17.86
CA SER A 73 40.31 -10.67 18.58
C SER A 73 40.19 -12.17 18.26
N LEU A 74 41.26 -12.93 18.54
CA LEU A 74 41.23 -14.39 18.43
C LEU A 74 40.37 -15.05 19.52
N VAL A 75 39.99 -14.31 20.57
CA VAL A 75 39.08 -14.80 21.62
C VAL A 75 37.64 -14.57 21.18
N PHE A 76 37.10 -15.53 20.41
CA PHE A 76 35.80 -15.40 19.75
C PHE A 76 34.61 -15.12 20.69
N SER A 77 34.70 -15.49 21.98
CA SER A 77 33.65 -15.20 22.97
C SER A 77 33.50 -13.72 23.33
N GLN A 78 34.42 -12.85 22.90
CA GLN A 78 34.35 -11.40 23.13
C GLN A 78 33.47 -10.66 22.11
N ALA A 79 33.01 -11.32 21.06
CA ALA A 79 32.10 -10.69 20.10
C ALA A 79 30.71 -10.55 20.73
N GLU A 80 30.21 -9.31 20.79
CA GLU A 80 28.86 -8.99 21.26
C GLU A 80 27.82 -9.34 20.18
N SER A 81 26.62 -9.76 20.60
CA SER A 81 25.53 -10.17 19.70
C SER A 81 24.47 -9.09 19.47
N GLU A 82 24.54 -7.98 20.21
CA GLU A 82 23.57 -6.89 20.09
C GLU A 82 23.84 -6.05 18.84
N CYS A 83 22.78 -5.70 18.10
CA CYS A 83 22.89 -4.97 16.84
C CYS A 83 23.73 -3.69 16.98
N ILE A 84 23.52 -2.94 18.06
CA ILE A 84 24.20 -1.66 18.33
C ILE A 84 25.69 -1.79 18.66
N SER A 85 26.16 -3.00 19.01
CA SER A 85 27.59 -3.24 19.24
C SER A 85 28.40 -3.24 17.95
N CYS A 86 27.74 -3.42 16.80
CA CYS A 86 28.37 -3.40 15.48
C CYS A 86 27.81 -2.31 14.54
N HIS A 87 26.52 -1.98 14.69
CA HIS A 87 25.84 -1.00 13.83
C HIS A 87 25.60 0.31 14.57
N THR A 88 25.95 1.42 13.92
CA THR A 88 25.66 2.77 14.41
C THR A 88 24.17 3.07 14.22
N ASP A 89 23.52 3.56 15.29
CA ASP A 89 22.13 4.02 15.21
C ASP A 89 22.00 5.31 14.38
N MET A 90 21.22 5.23 13.30
CA MET A 90 20.92 6.36 12.42
C MET A 90 19.73 7.20 12.90
N HIS A 91 18.98 6.72 13.89
CA HIS A 91 17.77 7.37 14.39
C HIS A 91 17.99 8.25 15.62
N TYR A 92 19.26 8.47 16.01
CA TYR A 92 19.63 9.32 17.14
C TYR A 92 18.91 8.97 18.45
N GLN A 93 18.70 7.68 18.69
CA GLN A 93 18.06 7.09 19.88
C GLN A 93 16.56 7.38 20.02
N THR A 94 15.92 7.95 18.99
CA THR A 94 14.49 8.33 19.05
C THR A 94 13.54 7.14 19.03
N VAL A 95 13.96 5.99 18.47
CA VAL A 95 13.13 4.78 18.32
C VAL A 95 13.53 3.61 19.22
N GLY A 96 14.56 3.81 20.07
CA GLY A 96 15.10 2.80 20.98
C GLY A 96 16.12 1.84 20.34
N PRO A 97 16.74 0.95 21.14
CA PRO A 97 17.85 0.08 20.69
C PRO A 97 17.43 -1.23 20.01
N GLU A 98 16.13 -1.57 20.03
CA GLU A 98 15.59 -2.82 19.48
C GLU A 98 15.45 -2.72 17.95
N CYS A 99 16.58 -2.80 17.23
CA CYS A 99 16.61 -2.60 15.77
C CYS A 99 15.74 -3.61 15.00
N ASN A 100 15.65 -4.85 15.50
CA ASN A 100 14.89 -5.95 14.90
C ASN A 100 13.36 -5.75 14.95
N ARG A 101 12.88 -4.70 15.62
CA ARG A 101 11.46 -4.34 15.62
C ARG A 101 10.99 -3.77 14.28
N CYS A 102 11.93 -3.25 13.49
CA CYS A 102 11.66 -2.64 12.18
C CYS A 102 12.58 -3.21 11.09
N HIS A 103 13.84 -3.48 11.40
CA HIS A 103 14.84 -3.96 10.43
C HIS A 103 14.99 -5.47 10.48
N THR A 104 15.46 -6.06 9.37
CA THR A 104 15.73 -7.50 9.28
C THR A 104 17.21 -7.75 8.95
N PRO A 105 17.75 -8.94 9.25
CA PRO A 105 19.12 -9.29 8.82
C PRO A 105 19.35 -9.24 7.31
N ASN A 106 18.30 -9.18 6.50
CA ASN A 106 18.37 -9.08 5.04
C ASN A 106 18.46 -7.63 4.55
N SER A 107 17.86 -6.67 5.26
CA SER A 107 17.80 -5.27 4.84
C SER A 107 17.46 -4.31 5.98
N TRP A 108 18.08 -3.13 5.93
CA TRP A 108 17.75 -1.98 6.78
C TRP A 108 16.55 -1.19 6.25
N ILE A 109 16.05 -1.47 5.05
CA ILE A 109 14.88 -0.78 4.47
C ILE A 109 13.60 -1.32 5.11
N VAL A 110 12.74 -0.41 5.57
CA VAL A 110 11.45 -0.72 6.20
C VAL A 110 10.32 -0.34 5.24
N ASN A 111 9.70 -1.32 4.60
CA ASN A 111 8.64 -1.09 3.61
C ASN A 111 7.22 -1.10 4.21
N ASN A 112 7.07 -1.57 5.45
CA ASN A 112 5.79 -1.79 6.12
C ASN A 112 5.54 -0.79 7.25
N ILE A 113 6.01 0.46 7.12
CA ILE A 113 5.91 1.47 8.19
C ILE A 113 4.45 1.78 8.58
N THR A 114 3.52 1.69 7.62
CA THR A 114 2.09 1.87 7.85
C THR A 114 1.51 0.76 8.74
N ASP A 115 1.90 -0.50 8.51
CA ASP A 115 1.48 -1.64 9.34
C ASP A 115 2.01 -1.52 10.77
N ILE A 116 3.20 -0.93 10.93
CA ILE A 116 3.79 -0.66 12.24
C ILE A 116 2.96 0.41 12.98
N HIS A 117 2.48 1.45 12.28
CA HIS A 117 1.58 2.44 12.88
C HIS A 117 0.22 1.85 13.27
N GLN A 118 -0.31 0.90 12.50
CA GLN A 118 -1.56 0.20 12.85
C GLN A 118 -1.46 -0.60 14.15
N GLN A 119 -0.26 -1.10 14.48
CA GLN A 119 0.02 -1.78 15.74
C GLN A 119 0.29 -0.82 16.91
N GLY A 120 0.43 0.47 16.61
CA GLY A 120 0.76 1.53 17.55
C GLY A 120 -0.46 2.14 18.25
N ARG A 121 -0.20 3.20 19.00
CA ARG A 121 -1.24 3.96 19.74
C ARG A 121 -2.01 4.96 18.88
N PHE A 122 -1.58 5.16 17.64
CA PHE A 122 -2.21 6.05 16.67
C PHE A 122 -2.27 5.35 15.30
N PRO A 123 -3.30 4.54 15.07
CA PRO A 123 -3.53 3.92 13.76
C PRO A 123 -3.82 5.00 12.72
N LEU A 124 -3.10 4.97 11.61
CA LEU A 124 -3.33 5.91 10.51
C LEU A 124 -4.61 5.51 9.76
N VAL A 125 -5.68 6.27 9.96
CA VAL A 125 -7.00 6.05 9.34
C VAL A 125 -7.55 7.36 8.78
N GLY A 126 -8.45 7.26 7.79
CA GLY A 126 -9.01 8.44 7.12
C GLY A 126 -7.91 9.31 6.51
N ALA A 127 -8.02 10.63 6.69
CA ALA A 127 -7.05 11.59 6.17
C ALA A 127 -5.62 11.41 6.72
N HIS A 128 -5.45 10.81 7.91
CA HIS A 128 -4.12 10.56 8.49
C HIS A 128 -3.38 9.42 7.77
N TYR A 129 -4.07 8.55 7.04
CA TYR A 129 -3.47 7.48 6.25
C TYR A 129 -2.59 8.01 5.10
N THR A 130 -2.94 9.19 4.58
CA THR A 130 -2.24 9.84 3.46
C THR A 130 -1.40 11.03 3.91
N ALA A 131 -1.22 11.23 5.22
CA ALA A 131 -0.42 12.33 5.73
C ALA A 131 1.07 12.05 5.52
N ASP A 132 1.81 13.03 5.01
CA ASP A 132 3.27 12.91 4.91
C ASP A 132 3.89 12.73 6.30
N CYS A 133 4.94 11.91 6.38
CA CYS A 133 5.62 11.63 7.64
C CYS A 133 6.02 12.90 8.39
N TYR A 134 6.44 13.96 7.68
CA TYR A 134 6.91 15.21 8.29
C TYR A 134 5.80 16.07 8.87
N GLN A 135 4.53 15.87 8.47
CA GLN A 135 3.38 16.56 9.05
C GLN A 135 3.18 16.19 10.51
N CYS A 136 3.49 14.93 10.86
CA CYS A 136 3.45 14.45 12.23
C CYS A 136 4.84 14.48 12.87
N HIS A 137 5.88 14.01 12.17
CA HIS A 137 7.27 13.90 12.63
C HIS A 137 8.16 14.95 11.95
N PRO A 138 8.30 16.18 12.48
CA PRO A 138 8.96 17.29 11.77
C PRO A 138 10.45 17.05 11.45
N SER A 139 11.07 16.06 12.12
CA SER A 139 12.46 15.66 11.91
C SER A 139 12.61 14.33 11.15
N ALA A 140 11.54 13.84 10.50
CA ALA A 140 11.56 12.60 9.72
C ALA A 140 12.61 12.62 8.59
N SER A 141 12.86 13.77 7.98
CA SER A 141 13.92 13.95 6.96
C SER A 141 15.34 13.74 7.50
N LEU A 142 15.52 13.81 8.82
CA LEU A 142 16.76 13.50 9.52
C LEU A 142 16.74 12.10 10.16
N LEU A 143 15.76 11.26 9.80
CA LEU A 143 15.50 9.94 10.39
C LEU A 143 15.23 9.98 11.91
N LYS A 144 14.72 11.10 12.42
CA LYS A 144 14.36 11.26 13.84
C LYS A 144 12.86 11.20 14.03
N PHE A 145 12.39 10.21 14.78
CA PHE A 145 10.98 9.94 15.04
C PHE A 145 10.66 10.08 16.54
N GLU A 146 10.59 11.32 17.00
CA GLU A 146 10.28 11.62 18.40
C GLU A 146 8.84 11.20 18.78
N PRO A 147 8.59 10.78 20.03
CA PRO A 147 7.24 10.48 20.50
C PRO A 147 6.34 11.73 20.50
N LEU A 148 5.16 11.62 19.90
CA LEU A 148 4.17 12.70 19.80
C LEU A 148 2.98 12.48 20.75
N GLY A 149 2.25 13.57 21.03
CA GLY A 149 0.89 13.49 21.56
C GLY A 149 -0.04 12.80 20.55
N ILE A 150 -1.03 12.07 21.06
CA ILE A 150 -1.97 11.27 20.23
C ILE A 150 -3.41 11.79 20.30
N GLU A 151 -3.67 12.81 21.12
CA GLU A 151 -5.01 13.38 21.23
C GLU A 151 -5.24 14.32 20.04
N CYS A 152 -6.45 14.29 19.46
CA CYS A 152 -6.77 15.07 18.26
C CYS A 152 -6.47 16.56 18.45
N PHE A 153 -6.79 17.10 19.63
CA PHE A 153 -6.56 18.50 19.97
C PHE A 153 -5.08 18.89 20.07
N ASP A 154 -4.18 17.94 20.35
CA ASP A 154 -2.73 18.22 20.45
C ASP A 154 -2.17 18.70 19.11
N CYS A 155 -2.73 18.20 17.99
CA CYS A 155 -2.34 18.56 16.63
C CYS A 155 -3.32 19.57 16.00
N HIS A 156 -4.62 19.40 16.21
CA HIS A 156 -5.67 20.22 15.58
C HIS A 156 -6.19 21.37 16.45
N GLN A 157 -5.38 21.85 17.40
CA GLN A 157 -5.76 22.99 18.24
C GLN A 157 -6.15 24.23 17.42
N GLN A 158 -5.36 24.54 16.38
CA GLN A 158 -5.63 25.72 15.55
C GLN A 158 -6.92 25.57 14.74
N ASP A 159 -7.20 24.37 14.23
CA ASP A 159 -8.43 24.06 13.51
C ASP A 159 -9.64 24.16 14.44
N TYR A 160 -9.55 23.60 15.64
CA TYR A 160 -10.57 23.70 16.67
C TYR A 160 -10.90 25.16 17.01
N MET A 161 -9.89 26.00 17.20
CA MET A 161 -10.06 27.41 17.57
C MET A 161 -10.57 28.29 16.42
N SER A 162 -10.39 27.87 15.16
CA SER A 162 -10.76 28.63 13.97
C SER A 162 -12.10 28.21 13.34
N ALA A 163 -12.69 27.09 13.76
CA ALA A 163 -14.01 26.64 13.33
C ALA A 163 -15.08 27.72 13.59
N ALA A 164 -15.89 28.02 12.57
CA ALA A 164 -16.89 29.10 12.62
C ALA A 164 -18.33 28.63 12.40
N GLN A 165 -18.54 27.44 11.83
CA GLN A 165 -19.85 26.91 11.45
C GLN A 165 -19.95 25.40 11.75
N PRO A 166 -20.28 25.01 12.99
CA PRO A 166 -20.51 25.85 14.17
C PRO A 166 -19.19 26.38 14.77
N ASN A 167 -19.27 27.48 15.53
CA ASN A 167 -18.10 27.99 16.26
C ASN A 167 -17.85 27.13 17.51
N HIS A 168 -16.74 26.38 17.51
CA HIS A 168 -16.44 25.42 18.58
C HIS A 168 -16.14 26.10 19.94
N VAL A 169 -15.50 27.26 19.91
CA VAL A 169 -15.12 28.00 21.13
C VAL A 169 -16.33 28.69 21.77
N GLU A 170 -17.14 29.38 20.97
CA GLU A 170 -18.34 30.07 21.45
C GLU A 170 -19.39 29.07 21.95
N GLY A 171 -19.50 27.92 21.29
CA GLY A 171 -20.40 26.83 21.69
C GLY A 171 -19.88 26.00 22.87
N ASN A 172 -18.65 26.24 23.36
CA ASN A 172 -18.01 25.48 24.42
C ASN A 172 -18.06 23.95 24.17
N PHE A 173 -17.73 23.56 22.94
CA PHE A 173 -17.76 22.16 22.51
C PHE A 173 -16.64 21.33 23.16
N SER A 174 -16.78 20.01 23.11
CA SER A 174 -15.81 19.05 23.65
C SER A 174 -14.52 19.04 22.81
N THR A 175 -13.36 18.83 23.44
CA THR A 175 -12.11 18.53 22.73
C THR A 175 -12.01 17.05 22.35
N ASP A 176 -12.95 16.22 22.81
CA ASP A 176 -13.14 14.87 22.29
C ASP A 176 -13.90 14.97 20.95
N CYS A 177 -13.14 14.94 19.86
CA CYS A 177 -13.69 15.17 18.53
C CYS A 177 -14.66 14.07 18.08
N PHE A 178 -14.58 12.87 18.67
CA PHE A 178 -15.42 11.73 18.31
C PHE A 178 -16.90 11.92 18.65
N ASP A 179 -17.22 12.87 19.53
CA ASP A 179 -18.59 13.22 19.88
C ASP A 179 -19.41 13.68 18.65
N CYS A 180 -18.73 14.25 17.65
CA CYS A 180 -19.35 14.83 16.46
C CYS A 180 -18.68 14.45 15.14
N HIS A 181 -17.38 14.11 15.14
CA HIS A 181 -16.57 13.90 13.94
C HIS A 181 -16.03 12.48 13.86
N SER A 182 -16.07 11.90 12.66
CA SER A 182 -15.54 10.55 12.40
C SER A 182 -14.08 10.60 11.94
N VAL A 183 -13.21 9.79 12.56
CA VAL A 183 -11.78 9.67 12.18
C VAL A 183 -11.54 8.97 10.86
N SER A 184 -12.52 8.24 10.34
CA SER A 184 -12.41 7.62 9.02
C SER A 184 -12.85 8.58 7.90
N ALA A 185 -13.40 9.75 8.24
CA ALA A 185 -13.80 10.73 7.24
C ALA A 185 -12.56 11.44 6.69
N PHE A 186 -12.52 11.61 5.36
CA PHE A 186 -11.49 12.41 4.70
C PHE A 186 -11.75 13.91 4.80
N THR A 187 -12.98 14.31 5.16
CA THR A 187 -13.37 15.71 5.32
C THR A 187 -14.10 15.92 6.65
N TRP A 188 -13.81 17.03 7.32
CA TRP A 188 -14.52 17.48 8.51
C TRP A 188 -15.88 18.06 8.13
N THR A 189 -16.81 17.19 7.68
CA THR A 189 -18.21 17.58 7.38
C THR A 189 -19.13 17.09 8.49
N SER A 190 -20.28 17.77 8.64
CA SER A 190 -21.39 17.34 9.50
C SER A 190 -22.18 16.14 8.94
N SER A 191 -21.62 15.43 7.95
CA SER A 191 -22.25 14.28 7.30
C SER A 191 -22.29 13.11 8.29
N GLY A 192 -23.38 13.04 9.06
CA GLY A 192 -23.59 12.02 10.09
C GLY A 192 -24.83 12.26 10.97
N PHE A 193 -25.38 13.48 11.01
CA PHE A 193 -26.56 13.79 11.83
C PHE A 193 -27.87 13.44 11.12
N ASN A 194 -28.50 12.34 11.53
CA ASN A 194 -29.75 11.85 10.96
C ASN A 194 -30.97 12.62 11.53
N HIS A 195 -31.69 13.36 10.67
CA HIS A 195 -32.96 14.05 10.99
C HIS A 195 -34.20 13.32 10.42
N ALA A 196 -34.11 12.02 10.14
CA ALA A 196 -35.22 11.24 9.57
C ALA A 196 -36.51 11.29 10.43
N PHE A 197 -36.39 11.63 11.71
CA PHE A 197 -37.53 11.81 12.62
C PHE A 197 -38.24 13.17 12.47
N PHE A 198 -37.64 14.17 11.81
CA PHE A 198 -38.23 15.49 11.58
C PHE A 198 -37.85 16.02 10.17
N PRO A 199 -38.77 15.96 9.18
CA PRO A 199 -38.46 16.33 7.81
C PRO A 199 -38.19 17.83 7.63
N LEU A 200 -36.94 18.19 7.34
CA LEU A 200 -36.50 19.55 7.05
C LEU A 200 -36.92 19.99 5.64
N THR A 201 -38.23 20.15 5.44
CA THR A 201 -38.85 20.49 4.14
C THR A 201 -39.54 21.85 4.17
N ALA A 202 -39.63 22.51 3.01
CA ALA A 202 -40.23 23.83 2.83
C ALA A 202 -39.76 24.85 3.88
N GLY A 203 -40.65 25.36 4.73
CA GLY A 203 -40.31 26.34 5.77
C GLY A 203 -39.35 25.83 6.85
N HIS A 204 -39.17 24.51 6.99
CA HIS A 204 -38.28 23.88 7.97
C HIS A 204 -36.89 23.53 7.40
N ALA A 205 -36.63 23.80 6.11
CA ALA A 205 -35.33 23.60 5.48
C ALA A 205 -34.39 24.79 5.75
N ILE A 206 -33.80 24.84 6.96
CA ILE A 206 -32.94 25.93 7.43
C ILE A 206 -31.47 25.51 7.52
N ASN A 207 -30.55 26.45 7.30
CA ASN A 207 -29.10 26.18 7.26
C ASN A 207 -28.37 26.35 8.61
N ASP A 208 -29.07 26.78 9.67
CA ASP A 208 -28.47 27.06 10.97
C ASP A 208 -29.15 26.22 12.07
N CYS A 209 -28.38 25.28 12.62
CA CYS A 209 -28.85 24.36 13.66
C CYS A 209 -29.38 25.12 14.89
N LYS A 210 -28.82 26.30 15.22
CA LYS A 210 -29.22 27.10 16.39
C LYS A 210 -30.61 27.71 16.26
N GLN A 211 -31.17 27.79 15.06
CA GLN A 211 -32.55 28.27 14.86
C GLN A 211 -33.58 27.28 15.42
N CYS A 212 -33.24 26.00 15.51
CA CYS A 212 -34.06 24.98 16.15
C CYS A 212 -33.50 24.57 17.53
N HIS A 213 -32.20 24.36 17.62
CA HIS A 213 -31.52 23.88 18.83
C HIS A 213 -31.02 25.06 19.67
N THR A 214 -31.87 25.56 20.56
CA THR A 214 -31.58 26.71 21.42
C THR A 214 -30.86 26.35 22.74
N GLY A 215 -30.73 25.05 23.06
CA GLY A 215 -30.02 24.54 24.24
C GLY A 215 -28.54 24.21 23.96
N PRO A 216 -27.70 24.11 25.02
CA PRO A 216 -26.26 23.85 24.88
C PRO A 216 -25.92 22.46 24.32
N ASP A 217 -26.81 21.49 24.52
CA ASP A 217 -26.50 20.07 24.27
C ASP A 217 -27.16 19.53 22.99
N PHE A 218 -27.73 20.42 22.16
CA PHE A 218 -28.43 20.11 20.89
C PHE A 218 -29.48 18.98 20.94
N SER A 219 -29.93 18.59 22.14
CA SER A 219 -30.86 17.49 22.38
C SER A 219 -32.19 17.98 23.00
N GLY A 220 -33.25 17.17 22.85
CA GLY A 220 -34.51 17.38 23.58
C GLY A 220 -35.52 18.35 22.95
N LEU A 221 -35.38 18.71 21.67
CA LEU A 221 -36.38 19.51 20.97
C LEU A 221 -37.61 18.64 20.61
N SER A 222 -38.81 19.19 20.78
CA SER A 222 -40.08 18.53 20.43
C SER A 222 -40.29 18.48 18.92
N THR A 223 -40.79 17.36 18.41
CA THR A 223 -41.16 17.17 16.98
C THR A 223 -42.60 17.57 16.67
N GLU A 224 -43.40 17.89 17.69
CA GLU A 224 -44.82 18.20 17.54
C GLU A 224 -45.06 19.60 16.97
N CYS A 225 -45.83 19.71 15.87
CA CYS A 225 -46.10 20.98 15.20
C CYS A 225 -46.65 22.05 16.15
N TYR A 226 -47.62 21.69 17.00
CA TYR A 226 -48.25 22.60 17.95
C TYR A 226 -47.24 23.19 18.96
N SER A 227 -46.19 22.45 19.33
CA SER A 227 -45.21 22.93 20.31
C SER A 227 -44.41 24.15 19.82
N CYS A 228 -44.29 24.29 18.49
CA CYS A 228 -43.64 25.43 17.85
C CYS A 228 -44.65 26.44 17.24
N HIS A 229 -45.86 25.98 16.86
CA HIS A 229 -46.89 26.78 16.17
C HIS A 229 -48.16 27.06 17.01
N GLN A 230 -48.04 27.06 18.34
CA GLN A 230 -49.16 27.29 19.25
C GLN A 230 -49.90 28.62 19.00
N ASP A 231 -49.16 29.70 18.72
CA ASP A 231 -49.74 31.02 18.47
C ASP A 231 -50.53 31.06 17.16
N ASP A 232 -50.04 30.40 16.11
CA ASP A 232 -50.73 30.28 14.82
C ASP A 232 -52.03 29.47 14.97
N TYR A 233 -51.98 28.38 15.75
CA TYR A 233 -53.14 27.54 16.03
C TYR A 233 -54.26 28.31 16.76
N THR A 234 -53.90 29.03 17.84
CA THR A 234 -54.86 29.74 18.68
C THR A 234 -55.44 31.01 18.04
N SER A 235 -54.73 31.63 17.09
CA SER A 235 -55.15 32.86 16.43
C SER A 235 -56.05 32.66 15.20
N THR A 236 -56.26 31.41 14.75
CA THR A 236 -57.07 31.10 13.56
C THR A 236 -58.58 31.24 13.84
N THR A 237 -59.31 31.94 12.95
CA THR A 237 -60.73 32.33 13.17
C THR A 237 -61.73 31.78 12.16
N ASN A 238 -61.30 31.22 11.01
CA ASN A 238 -62.22 30.70 10.00
C ASN A 238 -61.66 29.45 9.29
N PRO A 239 -62.11 28.24 9.69
CA PRO A 239 -62.86 27.96 10.93
C PRO A 239 -61.98 28.21 12.17
N SER A 240 -62.58 28.51 13.33
CA SER A 240 -61.79 28.70 14.56
C SER A 240 -61.36 27.36 15.15
N HIS A 241 -60.05 27.09 15.17
CA HIS A 241 -59.53 25.83 15.71
C HIS A 241 -59.76 25.70 17.22
N LEU A 242 -59.61 26.80 17.96
CA LEU A 242 -59.82 26.82 19.42
C LEU A 242 -61.30 26.73 19.83
N ALA A 243 -62.21 27.39 19.09
CA ALA A 243 -63.62 27.39 19.46
C ALA A 243 -64.34 26.07 19.14
N THR A 244 -63.84 25.34 18.13
CA THR A 244 -64.39 24.05 17.67
C THR A 244 -63.65 22.85 18.28
N ASP A 245 -62.59 23.09 19.05
CA ASP A 245 -61.73 22.04 19.65
C ASP A 245 -61.14 21.09 18.60
N PHE A 246 -60.61 21.65 17.50
CA PHE A 246 -59.97 20.82 16.47
C PHE A 246 -58.70 20.11 16.99
N SER A 247 -58.29 19.06 16.28
CA SER A 247 -57.09 18.32 16.62
C SER A 247 -55.85 19.21 16.54
N ILE A 248 -54.96 19.08 17.51
CA ILE A 248 -53.61 19.68 17.44
C ILE A 248 -52.69 18.89 16.49
N VAL A 249 -53.13 17.73 16.00
CA VAL A 249 -52.47 16.96 14.94
C VAL A 249 -52.81 17.63 13.61
N CYS A 250 -52.00 18.62 13.23
CA CYS A 250 -52.31 19.50 12.12
C CYS A 250 -52.42 18.76 10.77
N THR A 251 -51.78 17.59 10.64
CA THR A 251 -51.72 16.79 9.42
C THR A 251 -53.04 16.13 9.02
N GLU A 252 -54.05 16.13 9.90
CA GLU A 252 -55.40 15.64 9.57
C GLU A 252 -56.10 16.51 8.51
N CYS A 253 -55.79 17.81 8.50
CA CYS A 253 -56.44 18.79 7.62
C CYS A 253 -55.44 19.56 6.74
N HIS A 254 -54.19 19.66 7.16
CA HIS A 254 -53.16 20.44 6.50
C HIS A 254 -51.99 19.56 6.04
N THR A 255 -51.36 19.92 4.93
CA THR A 255 -50.13 19.28 4.46
C THR A 255 -49.05 20.34 4.23
N THR A 256 -47.78 19.96 4.40
CA THR A 256 -46.64 20.80 4.02
C THR A 256 -46.30 20.68 2.53
N ASN A 257 -46.87 19.70 1.83
CA ASN A 257 -46.65 19.46 0.40
C ASN A 257 -47.99 19.11 -0.29
N PRO A 258 -48.49 19.90 -1.27
CA PRO A 258 -47.81 21.04 -1.92
C PRO A 258 -47.90 22.37 -1.15
N GLY A 259 -48.67 22.45 -0.06
CA GLY A 259 -48.74 23.64 0.79
C GLY A 259 -49.90 23.62 1.79
N TRP A 260 -49.86 24.55 2.75
CA TRP A 260 -50.72 24.56 3.95
C TRP A 260 -52.20 24.93 3.70
N LYS A 261 -52.55 25.48 2.54
CA LYS A 261 -53.92 25.91 2.19
C LYS A 261 -54.28 25.56 0.73
N PRO A 262 -55.54 25.20 0.42
CA PRO A 262 -56.69 25.05 1.32
C PRO A 262 -56.58 23.80 2.22
N ALA A 263 -57.33 23.77 3.33
CA ALA A 263 -57.50 22.56 4.12
C ALA A 263 -58.40 21.58 3.34
N ASP A 264 -58.07 20.29 3.35
CA ASP A 264 -58.78 19.26 2.59
C ASP A 264 -59.28 18.16 3.54
N PHE A 265 -60.59 18.11 3.78
CA PHE A 265 -61.22 17.15 4.70
C PHE A 265 -62.04 16.10 3.94
N ARG A 266 -61.39 15.34 3.06
CA ARG A 266 -62.06 14.31 2.22
C ARG A 266 -62.65 13.16 3.01
N GLN A 267 -62.20 12.95 4.24
CA GLN A 267 -62.76 11.96 5.14
C GLN A 267 -64.24 12.23 5.48
N HIS A 268 -64.75 13.44 5.21
CA HIS A 268 -66.16 13.76 5.41
C HIS A 268 -67.14 12.79 4.71
N ASP A 269 -66.87 12.34 3.49
CA ASP A 269 -67.78 11.45 2.75
C ASP A 269 -67.75 9.99 3.24
N ALA A 270 -66.65 9.60 3.88
CA ALA A 270 -66.48 8.28 4.45
C ALA A 270 -67.06 8.20 5.86
N GLU A 271 -67.02 9.30 6.61
CA GLU A 271 -67.42 9.36 8.02
C GLU A 271 -68.81 9.97 8.22
N PHE A 272 -69.30 10.76 7.27
CA PHE A 272 -70.56 11.50 7.37
C PHE A 272 -71.32 11.51 6.04
N PHE A 273 -72.43 12.27 6.00
CA PHE A 273 -73.25 12.41 4.80
C PHE A 273 -72.39 12.85 3.60
N PRO A 274 -72.47 12.14 2.45
CA PRO A 274 -71.59 12.41 1.32
C PRO A 274 -71.91 13.76 0.66
N ILE A 275 -70.96 14.71 0.74
CA ILE A 275 -71.04 16.07 0.18
C ILE A 275 -69.94 16.36 -0.86
N TYR A 276 -68.87 15.56 -0.91
CA TYR A 276 -67.86 15.61 -1.96
C TYR A 276 -68.19 14.65 -3.12
N SER A 277 -69.18 13.77 -2.96
CA SER A 277 -69.64 12.75 -3.92
C SER A 277 -71.18 12.69 -4.06
N GLY A 278 -71.71 11.80 -4.91
CA GLY A 278 -73.15 11.64 -5.14
C GLY A 278 -73.82 12.88 -5.78
N LYS A 279 -75.10 13.13 -5.46
CA LYS A 279 -75.86 14.27 -5.99
C LYS A 279 -75.48 15.64 -5.37
N HIS A 280 -74.63 15.66 -4.34
CA HIS A 280 -74.23 16.87 -3.59
C HIS A 280 -72.77 17.32 -3.87
N GLY A 281 -71.95 16.49 -4.53
CA GLY A 281 -70.54 16.78 -4.85
C GLY A 281 -70.33 17.99 -5.77
N GLY A 282 -69.53 18.97 -5.33
CA GLY A 282 -69.17 20.16 -6.12
C GLY A 282 -70.18 21.32 -6.07
N GLU A 283 -71.24 21.17 -5.27
CA GLU A 283 -72.32 22.16 -5.15
C GLU A 283 -72.11 23.17 -3.99
N TRP A 284 -70.91 23.21 -3.40
CA TRP A 284 -70.59 24.04 -2.22
C TRP A 284 -69.16 24.63 -2.25
N ASN A 285 -68.91 25.75 -1.55
CA ASN A 285 -67.59 26.43 -1.49
C ASN A 285 -67.04 26.70 -0.07
N SER A 286 -67.87 26.54 0.96
CA SER A 286 -67.50 26.76 2.36
C SER A 286 -68.29 25.82 3.27
N CYS A 287 -67.66 25.35 4.34
CA CYS A 287 -68.28 24.49 5.34
C CYS A 287 -69.55 25.12 5.96
N THR A 288 -69.63 26.46 6.00
CA THR A 288 -70.76 27.22 6.54
C THR A 288 -72.04 27.15 5.71
N GLU A 289 -71.99 26.63 4.48
CA GLU A 289 -73.17 26.51 3.59
C GLU A 289 -74.10 25.38 4.02
N CYS A 290 -73.55 24.31 4.61
CA CYS A 290 -74.30 23.19 5.16
C CYS A 290 -74.37 23.24 6.69
N HIS A 291 -73.31 23.73 7.35
CA HIS A 291 -73.25 23.85 8.80
C HIS A 291 -73.60 25.27 9.26
N LEU A 292 -74.90 25.51 9.42
CA LEU A 292 -75.47 26.82 9.72
C LEU A 292 -75.13 27.37 11.11
N ASN A 293 -74.54 26.55 11.99
CA ASN A 293 -74.10 26.95 13.32
C ASN A 293 -72.55 27.00 13.39
N PRO A 294 -71.93 28.20 13.40
CA PRO A 294 -70.48 28.35 13.43
C PRO A 294 -69.81 27.82 14.71
N GLY A 295 -70.58 27.55 15.77
CA GLY A 295 -70.07 26.98 17.03
C GLY A 295 -70.39 25.50 17.22
N ASN A 296 -71.08 24.85 16.27
CA ASN A 296 -71.34 23.41 16.30
C ASN A 296 -71.61 22.85 14.90
N TYR A 297 -70.56 22.30 14.29
CA TYR A 297 -70.63 21.69 12.96
C TYR A 297 -71.22 20.26 12.97
N ALA A 298 -71.46 19.64 14.12
CA ALA A 298 -72.14 18.33 14.20
C ALA A 298 -73.67 18.44 14.06
N SER A 299 -74.23 19.65 14.06
CA SER A 299 -75.66 19.88 13.93
C SER A 299 -76.07 19.97 12.45
N TYR A 300 -76.82 18.99 11.97
CA TYR A 300 -77.44 18.99 10.63
C TYR A 300 -78.83 18.34 10.67
N THR A 301 -79.67 18.60 9.66
CA THR A 301 -80.94 17.90 9.51
C THR A 301 -81.19 17.58 8.03
N CYS A 302 -81.83 16.44 7.77
CA CYS A 302 -82.15 15.99 6.41
C CYS A 302 -83.37 16.71 5.82
N ILE A 303 -84.18 17.33 6.67
CA ILE A 303 -85.50 17.87 6.33
C ILE A 303 -85.54 19.40 6.23
N ASP A 304 -84.51 20.11 6.70
CA ASP A 304 -84.47 21.59 6.65
C ASP A 304 -83.84 22.14 5.37
N CYS A 305 -83.23 21.29 4.54
CA CYS A 305 -82.64 21.66 3.26
C CYS A 305 -83.60 21.42 2.07
N HIS A 306 -84.37 20.30 2.06
CA HIS A 306 -85.35 19.92 1.01
C HIS A 306 -86.58 19.11 1.56
N GLU A 307 -87.71 19.02 0.85
CA GLU A 307 -89.05 18.58 1.35
C GLU A 307 -89.23 17.03 1.52
N HIS A 308 -89.69 16.58 2.72
CA HIS A 308 -90.08 15.19 3.06
C HIS A 308 -91.38 15.18 3.94
N ASN A 309 -92.42 14.38 3.62
CA ASN A 309 -93.73 14.40 4.31
C ASN A 309 -93.91 13.25 5.34
N GLN A 310 -94.26 13.57 6.59
CA GLN A 310 -94.34 12.59 7.67
C GLN A 310 -95.36 11.47 7.48
N ASN A 311 -96.58 11.79 7.07
CA ASN A 311 -97.65 10.78 7.02
C ASN A 311 -97.36 9.72 5.95
N GLU A 312 -96.68 10.11 4.88
CA GLU A 312 -96.29 9.19 3.80
C GLU A 312 -95.11 8.30 4.22
N MET A 313 -94.17 8.81 5.04
CA MET A 313 -93.02 8.02 5.51
C MET A 313 -93.40 7.02 6.61
N ASP A 314 -94.32 7.40 7.51
CA ASP A 314 -94.75 6.53 8.62
C ASP A 314 -95.51 5.28 8.10
N ASP A 315 -96.34 5.44 7.06
CA ASP A 315 -97.11 4.33 6.46
C ASP A 315 -96.20 3.30 5.77
N GLU A 316 -95.09 3.71 5.17
CA GLU A 316 -94.17 2.83 4.43
C GLU A 316 -93.23 2.01 5.33
N HIS A 317 -93.03 2.41 6.59
CA HIS A 317 -92.08 1.75 7.52
C HIS A 317 -92.78 0.94 8.64
N GLU A 318 -94.05 0.59 8.45
CA GLU A 318 -94.83 -0.17 9.42
C GLU A 318 -94.23 -1.58 9.68
N GLY A 319 -93.86 -1.86 10.95
CA GLY A 319 -93.37 -3.17 11.39
C GLY A 319 -91.85 -3.35 11.41
N ILE A 320 -91.08 -2.33 11.02
CA ILE A 320 -89.61 -2.31 11.11
C ILE A 320 -89.21 -1.87 12.53
N GLY A 321 -88.57 -2.77 13.28
CA GLY A 321 -88.09 -2.47 14.64
C GLY A 321 -86.96 -1.46 14.60
N GLY A 322 -87.17 -0.27 15.17
CA GLY A 322 -86.16 0.81 15.25
C GLY A 322 -86.47 2.09 14.46
N TYR A 323 -87.56 2.13 13.68
CA TYR A 323 -87.96 3.29 12.87
C TYR A 323 -88.59 4.45 13.70
N ALA A 324 -88.26 5.71 13.35
CA ALA A 324 -88.96 6.92 13.79
C ALA A 324 -88.73 8.11 12.81
N TYR A 325 -89.78 8.86 12.45
CA TYR A 325 -89.73 9.90 11.41
C TYR A 325 -88.71 11.03 11.64
N ASN A 326 -88.66 11.58 12.87
CA ASN A 326 -87.68 12.62 13.22
C ASN A 326 -86.33 12.01 13.67
N SER A 327 -86.10 10.73 13.37
CA SER A 327 -84.87 10.06 13.76
C SER A 327 -83.74 10.48 12.83
N PRO A 328 -82.55 10.79 13.36
CA PRO A 328 -81.36 10.95 12.54
C PRO A 328 -80.91 9.63 11.88
N ALA A 329 -81.42 8.47 12.32
CA ALA A 329 -81.03 7.14 11.83
C ALA A 329 -81.63 6.75 10.47
N CYS A 330 -82.28 7.68 9.75
CA CYS A 330 -82.84 7.40 8.43
C CYS A 330 -81.77 6.95 7.42
N LEU A 331 -80.54 7.49 7.54
CA LEU A 331 -79.40 7.10 6.73
C LEU A 331 -79.04 5.61 6.94
N GLU A 332 -79.43 4.98 8.07
CA GLU A 332 -79.01 3.61 8.43
C GLU A 332 -79.66 2.49 7.63
N CYS A 333 -80.88 2.76 7.21
CA CYS A 333 -81.65 1.88 6.34
C CYS A 333 -81.65 2.39 4.89
N HIS A 334 -81.40 3.70 4.72
CA HIS A 334 -81.37 4.41 3.43
C HIS A 334 -80.03 5.14 3.24
N PRO A 335 -78.90 4.43 3.14
CA PRO A 335 -77.54 5.01 3.14
C PRO A 335 -77.23 5.93 1.95
N THR A 336 -78.07 5.89 0.92
CA THR A 336 -78.00 6.75 -0.26
C THR A 336 -79.02 7.90 -0.24
N GLY A 337 -79.97 7.86 0.70
CA GLY A 337 -81.10 8.77 0.79
C GLY A 337 -82.31 8.43 -0.12
N ASP A 338 -82.48 7.17 -0.54
CA ASP A 338 -83.63 6.68 -1.36
C ASP A 338 -84.35 5.44 -0.75
N ALA A 339 -85.38 4.85 -1.40
CA ALA A 339 -86.42 4.02 -0.74
C ALA A 339 -86.50 2.47 -1.03
N GLU A 340 -85.57 1.79 -1.73
CA GLU A 340 -85.67 0.32 -2.04
C GLU A 340 -84.59 -0.59 -1.33
N GLY A 341 -84.95 -1.62 -0.50
CA GLY A 341 -84.13 -2.85 -0.13
C GLY A 341 -83.82 -3.26 1.37
N SER A 342 -84.39 -4.35 1.95
CA SER A 342 -84.07 -4.87 3.34
C SER A 342 -83.76 -6.43 3.48
N PHE A 343 -83.01 -6.96 4.52
CA PHE A 343 -81.94 -8.04 4.43
C PHE A 343 -81.91 -9.35 5.36
N ASN A 344 -81.31 -10.55 4.97
CA ASN A 344 -81.15 -11.92 5.67
C ASN A 344 -79.85 -12.73 5.28
N HIS A 345 -79.14 -13.52 6.16
CA HIS A 345 -77.76 -14.12 5.95
C HIS A 345 -77.58 -15.63 5.58
N SER A 346 -78.27 -16.63 6.13
CA SER A 346 -77.92 -18.07 5.83
C SER A 346 -78.31 -18.53 4.43
N ALA A 347 -79.14 -17.73 3.76
CA ALA A 347 -79.50 -17.86 2.37
C ALA A 347 -78.59 -17.01 1.46
N THR A 348 -77.51 -16.43 2.01
CA THR A 348 -76.52 -15.64 1.28
C THR A 348 -75.22 -16.42 1.09
N ASN A 349 -74.29 -15.80 0.37
CA ASN A 349 -73.02 -16.38 0.00
C ASN A 349 -71.99 -16.43 1.14
N PHE A 350 -72.36 -16.03 2.38
CA PHE A 350 -71.47 -16.08 3.54
C PHE A 350 -72.09 -16.81 4.72
N PRO A 351 -71.97 -18.15 4.76
CA PRO A 351 -72.38 -18.93 5.90
C PRO A 351 -71.38 -18.73 7.04
N LEU A 352 -71.83 -18.19 8.16
CA LEU A 352 -70.98 -17.96 9.34
C LEU A 352 -70.39 -19.30 9.84
N THR A 353 -69.05 -19.41 9.97
CA THR A 353 -68.30 -20.60 10.45
C THR A 353 -67.18 -20.19 11.42
N GLY A 354 -66.60 -21.13 12.18
CA GLY A 354 -65.51 -20.82 13.12
C GLY A 354 -65.95 -19.87 14.24
N ALA A 355 -65.19 -18.79 14.46
CA ALA A 355 -65.48 -17.80 15.49
C ALA A 355 -66.70 -16.89 15.18
N HIS A 356 -67.09 -16.74 13.90
CA HIS A 356 -68.14 -15.81 13.45
C HIS A 356 -69.58 -16.30 13.68
N VAL A 357 -69.79 -17.55 14.10
CA VAL A 357 -71.12 -18.14 14.32
C VAL A 357 -71.92 -17.45 15.44
N ASN A 358 -71.24 -16.76 16.35
CA ASN A 358 -71.85 -16.17 17.55
C ASN A 358 -71.68 -14.64 17.64
N ALA A 359 -71.42 -13.95 16.53
CA ALA A 359 -71.24 -12.49 16.50
C ALA A 359 -72.60 -11.74 16.59
N ASP A 360 -72.64 -10.62 17.31
CA ASP A 360 -73.83 -9.73 17.39
C ASP A 360 -74.11 -9.09 16.02
N CYS A 361 -75.38 -8.80 15.71
CA CYS A 361 -75.72 -8.06 14.49
C CYS A 361 -74.86 -6.79 14.41
N LYS A 362 -74.70 -6.03 15.49
CA LYS A 362 -73.85 -4.82 15.53
C LYS A 362 -72.35 -5.08 15.45
N GLU A 363 -71.88 -6.31 15.54
CA GLU A 363 -70.46 -6.60 15.32
C GLU A 363 -70.14 -6.75 13.82
N CYS A 364 -71.15 -7.07 13.02
CA CYS A 364 -71.07 -7.12 11.56
C CYS A 364 -71.83 -5.97 10.86
N HIS A 365 -72.78 -5.36 11.58
CA HIS A 365 -73.67 -4.26 11.22
C HIS A 365 -73.65 -3.16 12.31
N PRO A 366 -72.46 -2.66 12.72
CA PRO A 366 -72.30 -1.76 13.87
C PRO A 366 -73.15 -0.50 13.80
N GLU A 367 -73.40 -0.03 12.59
CA GLU A 367 -74.23 1.14 12.32
C GLU A 367 -75.29 0.89 11.22
N PHE A 368 -75.07 -0.03 10.24
CA PHE A 368 -75.93 -0.23 9.06
C PHE A 368 -76.05 -1.73 8.69
N TYR A 369 -77.14 -2.16 8.03
CA TYR A 369 -77.51 -3.60 7.90
C TYR A 369 -77.27 -4.30 6.54
N THR A 370 -76.75 -3.61 5.52
CA THR A 370 -76.58 -4.12 4.15
C THR A 370 -75.16 -3.85 3.65
N GLY A 371 -74.63 -4.71 2.78
CA GLY A 371 -73.29 -4.53 2.20
C GLY A 371 -72.13 -5.00 3.10
N THR A 372 -72.44 -5.52 4.28
CA THR A 372 -71.47 -6.22 5.12
C THR A 372 -70.79 -7.32 4.33
N SER A 373 -69.47 -7.23 4.29
CA SER A 373 -68.72 -8.04 3.34
C SER A 373 -68.61 -9.50 3.74
N THR A 374 -68.51 -10.33 2.71
CA THR A 374 -68.34 -11.78 2.74
C THR A 374 -66.92 -12.21 2.39
N TYR A 375 -66.05 -11.27 2.01
CA TYR A 375 -64.65 -11.56 1.76
C TYR A 375 -63.90 -11.45 3.06
N CYS A 376 -63.03 -12.42 3.33
CA CYS A 376 -62.21 -12.46 4.54
C CYS A 376 -61.48 -11.12 4.73
N PHE A 377 -60.90 -10.62 3.65
CA PHE A 377 -60.16 -9.36 3.60
C PHE A 377 -60.98 -8.14 4.02
N ASP A 378 -62.30 -8.13 3.93
CA ASP A 378 -63.08 -6.90 4.17
C ASP A 378 -63.47 -6.72 5.64
N CYS A 379 -63.37 -7.78 6.43
CA CYS A 379 -63.54 -7.72 7.89
C CYS A 379 -62.21 -7.94 8.62
N HIS A 380 -61.31 -8.69 8.00
CA HIS A 380 -59.95 -8.93 8.46
C HIS A 380 -58.96 -8.10 7.63
N THR A 381 -59.39 -6.93 7.14
CA THR A 381 -58.55 -5.99 6.38
C THR A 381 -57.41 -5.54 7.25
N GLU A 382 -57.69 -5.29 8.52
CA GLU A 382 -56.66 -4.93 9.47
C GLU A 382 -55.65 -6.05 9.63
N ASP A 383 -56.09 -7.30 9.81
CA ASP A 383 -55.19 -8.46 9.90
C ASP A 383 -54.40 -8.72 8.60
N TYR A 384 -54.99 -8.48 7.44
CA TYR A 384 -54.34 -8.61 6.13
C TYR A 384 -53.38 -7.45 5.83
N ASN A 385 -53.75 -6.21 6.17
CA ASN A 385 -52.93 -5.01 5.96
C ASN A 385 -51.78 -4.97 6.97
N GLN A 386 -52.01 -5.49 8.17
CA GLN A 386 -51.01 -5.69 9.21
C GLN A 386 -50.24 -6.99 9.03
N SER A 387 -50.50 -7.79 7.99
CA SER A 387 -49.60 -8.87 7.61
C SER A 387 -48.25 -8.27 7.24
N VAL A 388 -47.19 -8.73 7.90
CA VAL A 388 -45.85 -8.12 7.77
C VAL A 388 -44.91 -8.95 6.90
N ASN A 389 -45.19 -10.25 6.67
CA ASN A 389 -44.28 -11.12 5.93
C ASN A 389 -44.97 -12.36 5.29
N PRO A 390 -45.24 -12.36 3.96
CA PRO A 390 -45.20 -11.21 3.07
C PRO A 390 -46.31 -10.22 3.43
N ASN A 391 -46.11 -8.93 3.19
CA ASN A 391 -47.21 -7.97 3.28
C ASN A 391 -48.14 -8.20 2.09
N HIS A 392 -49.31 -8.79 2.35
CA HIS A 392 -50.25 -9.18 1.30
C HIS A 392 -50.76 -8.00 0.46
N LEU A 393 -50.71 -6.78 0.99
CA LEU A 393 -51.14 -5.56 0.31
C LEU A 393 -50.09 -5.12 -0.69
N THR A 394 -48.87 -4.96 -0.17
CA THR A 394 -47.73 -4.61 -0.99
C THR A 394 -47.52 -5.67 -2.06
N ALA A 395 -47.90 -6.92 -1.78
CA ALA A 395 -47.62 -8.04 -2.66
C ALA A 395 -48.50 -8.20 -3.87
N GLU A 396 -49.55 -7.38 -3.96
CA GLU A 396 -50.67 -7.64 -4.84
C GLU A 396 -51.15 -9.10 -4.75
N ILE A 397 -50.88 -9.73 -3.59
CA ILE A 397 -51.39 -11.06 -3.29
C ILE A 397 -52.89 -10.91 -3.37
N GLN A 398 -53.50 -11.81 -4.10
CA GLN A 398 -54.92 -11.70 -4.31
C GLN A 398 -55.61 -11.92 -2.96
N THR A 399 -56.74 -11.24 -2.74
CA THR A 399 -57.48 -11.27 -1.46
C THR A 399 -58.26 -12.58 -1.26
N ASN A 400 -57.99 -13.57 -2.12
CA ASN A 400 -58.41 -14.97 -2.00
C ASN A 400 -57.55 -15.69 -0.94
N CYS A 401 -57.69 -15.24 0.30
CA CYS A 401 -56.91 -15.73 1.43
C CYS A 401 -56.90 -17.27 1.53
N GLU A 402 -57.97 -17.91 1.08
CA GLU A 402 -58.17 -19.37 1.03
C GLU A 402 -57.16 -20.16 0.18
N GLU A 403 -56.38 -19.52 -0.70
CA GLU A 403 -55.30 -20.19 -1.45
C GLU A 403 -54.07 -20.47 -0.59
N CYS A 404 -53.89 -19.69 0.49
CA CYS A 404 -52.72 -19.73 1.37
C CYS A 404 -53.08 -19.99 2.86
N HIS A 405 -54.32 -19.72 3.27
CA HIS A 405 -54.82 -19.79 4.65
C HIS A 405 -56.06 -20.69 4.76
N THR A 406 -56.27 -21.32 5.92
CA THR A 406 -57.46 -22.15 6.21
C THR A 406 -58.15 -21.69 7.48
N THR A 407 -59.48 -21.83 7.57
CA THR A 407 -60.30 -21.46 8.74
C THR A 407 -60.73 -22.65 9.60
N GLU A 408 -60.37 -23.89 9.22
CA GLU A 408 -60.72 -25.13 9.94
C GLU A 408 -59.48 -25.96 10.27
N PRO A 409 -59.20 -26.25 11.57
CA PRO A 409 -59.97 -25.89 12.77
C PRO A 409 -59.77 -24.44 13.27
N GLY A 410 -58.97 -23.62 12.56
CA GLY A 410 -58.70 -22.20 12.87
C GLY A 410 -57.67 -21.59 11.89
N TRP A 411 -57.35 -20.30 12.02
CA TRP A 411 -56.50 -19.52 11.10
C TRP A 411 -54.98 -19.83 11.22
N ILE A 412 -54.29 -20.22 10.13
CA ILE A 412 -52.84 -20.55 10.10
C ILE A 412 -52.15 -20.03 8.80
N PRO A 413 -50.89 -19.50 8.82
CA PRO A 413 -50.12 -19.09 7.62
C PRO A 413 -49.48 -20.24 6.79
N ALA A 414 -49.05 -19.96 5.55
CA ALA A 414 -48.21 -20.85 4.71
C ALA A 414 -46.70 -20.58 4.92
N SER A 415 -45.86 -21.62 5.11
CA SER A 415 -44.37 -21.51 5.15
C SER A 415 -43.70 -22.40 4.08
N PHE A 416 -42.57 -21.95 3.51
CA PHE A 416 -41.86 -22.64 2.42
C PHE A 416 -40.37 -22.88 2.77
N ASP A 417 -40.07 -23.87 3.61
CA ASP A 417 -38.71 -24.15 4.12
C ASP A 417 -37.67 -24.55 3.03
N ILE A 418 -38.11 -24.78 1.79
CA ILE A 418 -37.28 -25.30 0.68
C ILE A 418 -36.70 -24.21 -0.22
N HIS A 419 -37.00 -22.92 0.00
CA HIS A 419 -36.63 -21.82 -0.92
C HIS A 419 -35.12 -21.78 -1.26
N ASN A 420 -34.26 -21.90 -0.23
CA ASN A 420 -32.80 -21.84 -0.39
C ASN A 420 -32.21 -23.07 -1.10
N GLU A 421 -33.00 -24.14 -1.31
CA GLU A 421 -32.58 -25.27 -2.16
C GLU A 421 -32.69 -24.94 -3.66
N TYR A 422 -33.42 -23.89 -4.04
CA TYR A 422 -33.62 -23.45 -5.42
C TYR A 422 -32.85 -22.17 -5.80
N TYR A 423 -32.79 -21.19 -4.88
CA TYR A 423 -32.00 -19.96 -5.06
C TYR A 423 -31.54 -19.44 -3.70
N GLU A 424 -30.21 -19.44 -3.48
CA GLU A 424 -29.61 -18.99 -2.23
C GLU A 424 -29.57 -17.46 -2.17
N LEU A 425 -30.28 -16.88 -1.20
CA LEU A 425 -30.24 -15.44 -0.96
C LEU A 425 -28.93 -15.07 -0.24
N THR A 426 -28.09 -14.24 -0.86
CA THR A 426 -26.78 -13.80 -0.33
C THR A 426 -26.70 -12.27 -0.18
N GLY A 427 -25.78 -11.77 0.65
CA GLY A 427 -25.54 -10.33 0.80
C GLY A 427 -26.70 -9.56 1.45
N ALA A 428 -27.05 -8.41 0.86
CA ALA A 428 -28.25 -7.65 1.25
C ALA A 428 -29.54 -8.47 1.13
N HIS A 429 -29.57 -9.48 0.24
CA HIS A 429 -30.72 -10.36 0.07
C HIS A 429 -30.81 -11.46 1.16
N ALA A 430 -29.73 -11.72 1.91
CA ALA A 430 -29.72 -12.75 2.97
C ALA A 430 -30.28 -12.26 4.32
N SER A 431 -30.67 -10.99 4.40
CA SER A 431 -31.25 -10.42 5.62
C SER A 431 -32.67 -10.96 5.84
N ASN A 432 -33.11 -11.08 7.11
CA ASN A 432 -34.47 -11.53 7.49
C ASN A 432 -35.60 -10.57 7.05
N GLU A 433 -35.28 -9.62 6.17
CA GLU A 433 -36.14 -8.52 5.73
C GLU A 433 -36.39 -8.52 4.22
N VAL A 434 -35.90 -9.52 3.47
CA VAL A 434 -36.24 -9.62 2.03
C VAL A 434 -37.70 -9.99 1.87
N ASN A 435 -38.46 -9.05 1.31
CA ASN A 435 -39.84 -9.25 0.98
C ASN A 435 -39.91 -10.10 -0.29
N CYS A 436 -40.80 -11.09 -0.31
CA CYS A 436 -40.94 -12.01 -1.44
C CYS A 436 -41.18 -11.26 -2.77
N LEU A 437 -41.74 -10.05 -2.70
CA LEU A 437 -42.06 -9.24 -3.86
C LEU A 437 -40.91 -8.60 -4.59
N ASP A 438 -39.82 -8.37 -3.87
CA ASP A 438 -38.65 -7.73 -4.44
C ASP A 438 -38.05 -8.59 -5.56
N CYS A 439 -38.42 -9.88 -5.59
CA CYS A 439 -38.04 -10.82 -6.63
C CYS A 439 -39.24 -11.37 -7.41
N HIS A 440 -40.33 -11.72 -6.73
CA HIS A 440 -41.41 -12.47 -7.37
C HIS A 440 -42.40 -11.61 -8.17
N GLU A 441 -42.42 -10.27 -8.00
CA GLU A 441 -43.32 -9.34 -8.75
C GLU A 441 -44.77 -9.86 -8.89
N GLY A 442 -45.31 -10.50 -7.84
CA GLY A 442 -46.66 -11.08 -7.83
C GLY A 442 -46.83 -12.41 -8.58
N ASN A 443 -45.81 -12.91 -9.29
CA ASN A 443 -45.80 -14.22 -9.95
C ASN A 443 -44.67 -15.13 -9.43
N TYR A 444 -45.06 -16.06 -8.57
CA TYR A 444 -44.17 -17.07 -7.98
C TYR A 444 -43.81 -18.22 -8.94
N ASN A 445 -44.35 -18.22 -10.16
CA ASN A 445 -43.97 -19.16 -11.21
C ASN A 445 -43.05 -18.45 -12.22
N ASN A 446 -41.78 -18.87 -12.28
CA ASN A 446 -40.79 -18.42 -13.28
C ASN A 446 -40.14 -17.05 -13.00
N THR A 447 -39.86 -16.76 -11.73
CA THR A 447 -39.04 -15.61 -11.32
C THR A 447 -37.62 -15.69 -11.89
N PRO A 448 -37.13 -14.61 -12.53
CA PRO A 448 -35.74 -14.51 -12.99
C PRO A 448 -34.72 -14.88 -11.92
N ASN A 449 -33.69 -15.66 -12.30
CA ASN A 449 -32.59 -16.04 -11.42
C ASN A 449 -31.21 -15.56 -11.93
N VAL A 450 -31.21 -14.66 -12.91
CA VAL A 450 -30.01 -14.04 -13.48
C VAL A 450 -29.97 -12.59 -13.02
N CYS A 451 -28.88 -12.15 -12.40
CA CYS A 451 -28.74 -10.82 -11.80
C CYS A 451 -29.11 -9.69 -12.78
N SER A 452 -28.70 -9.80 -14.05
CA SER A 452 -28.99 -8.77 -15.07
C SER A 452 -30.47 -8.63 -15.39
N GLU A 453 -31.30 -9.66 -15.19
CA GLU A 453 -32.73 -9.59 -15.49
C GLU A 453 -33.49 -8.74 -14.46
N CYS A 454 -33.00 -8.67 -13.21
CA CYS A 454 -33.50 -7.76 -12.18
C CYS A 454 -32.78 -6.40 -12.21
N HIS A 455 -31.47 -6.38 -12.48
CA HIS A 455 -30.62 -5.19 -12.49
C HIS A 455 -30.30 -4.65 -13.89
N THR A 456 -31.20 -4.84 -14.87
CA THR A 456 -30.98 -4.40 -16.27
C THR A 456 -30.76 -2.89 -16.36
N ASN A 457 -31.51 -2.11 -15.58
CA ASN A 457 -31.40 -0.66 -15.62
C ASN A 457 -30.05 -0.18 -15.08
N ASP A 458 -29.63 -0.74 -13.95
CA ASP A 458 -28.33 -0.47 -13.34
C ASP A 458 -27.19 -0.85 -14.30
N PHE A 459 -27.29 -2.02 -14.94
CA PHE A 459 -26.32 -2.50 -15.92
C PHE A 459 -26.20 -1.56 -17.13
N ASN A 460 -27.32 -1.11 -17.70
CA ASN A 460 -27.33 -0.24 -18.89
C ASN A 460 -26.91 1.20 -18.59
N GLN A 461 -27.19 1.70 -17.40
CA GLN A 461 -26.83 3.07 -16.99
C GLN A 461 -25.42 3.20 -16.44
N THR A 462 -24.71 2.08 -16.22
CA THR A 462 -23.34 2.12 -15.73
C THR A 462 -22.45 2.86 -16.74
N THR A 463 -21.79 3.93 -16.29
CA THR A 463 -20.89 4.74 -17.12
C THR A 463 -19.41 4.46 -16.86
N ASN A 464 -19.08 3.83 -15.73
CA ASN A 464 -17.70 3.62 -15.28
C ASN A 464 -17.49 2.24 -14.62
N PRO A 465 -16.99 1.23 -15.36
CA PRO A 465 -16.85 1.19 -16.83
C PRO A 465 -18.22 1.05 -17.50
N ASN A 466 -18.39 1.60 -18.71
CA ASN A 466 -19.64 1.42 -19.44
C ASN A 466 -19.79 -0.03 -19.92
N HIS A 467 -20.65 -0.82 -19.26
CA HIS A 467 -20.81 -2.25 -19.52
C HIS A 467 -21.23 -2.56 -20.97
N ILE A 468 -22.06 -1.71 -21.57
CA ILE A 468 -22.55 -1.87 -22.94
C ILE A 468 -21.46 -1.57 -23.98
N ALA A 469 -20.74 -0.46 -23.79
CA ALA A 469 -19.69 -0.05 -24.72
C ALA A 469 -18.46 -0.98 -24.67
N THR A 470 -18.19 -1.57 -23.51
CA THR A 470 -17.05 -2.48 -23.28
C THR A 470 -17.38 -3.95 -23.57
N GLY A 471 -18.66 -4.28 -23.83
CA GLY A 471 -19.09 -5.65 -24.13
C GLY A 471 -18.99 -6.60 -22.92
N ILE A 472 -19.01 -6.05 -21.71
CA ILE A 472 -19.01 -6.83 -20.47
C ILE A 472 -20.23 -7.76 -20.46
N GLN A 473 -20.02 -9.03 -20.12
CA GLN A 473 -21.07 -10.04 -20.11
C GLN A 473 -21.93 -9.93 -18.84
N ASN A 474 -23.13 -10.49 -18.87
CA ASN A 474 -24.10 -10.42 -17.76
C ASN A 474 -23.77 -11.33 -16.56
N VAL A 475 -22.49 -11.67 -16.35
CA VAL A 475 -22.01 -12.52 -15.25
C VAL A 475 -21.46 -11.63 -14.15
N CYS A 476 -22.37 -11.05 -13.36
CA CYS A 476 -22.02 -10.02 -12.38
C CYS A 476 -21.00 -10.50 -11.33
N GLU A 477 -21.08 -11.76 -10.91
CA GLU A 477 -20.26 -12.37 -9.85
C GLU A 477 -18.77 -12.51 -10.21
N GLU A 478 -18.40 -12.41 -11.49
CA GLU A 478 -16.99 -12.38 -11.91
C GLU A 478 -16.30 -11.06 -11.51
N CYS A 479 -17.09 -10.01 -11.34
CA CYS A 479 -16.60 -8.66 -11.09
C CYS A 479 -17.11 -8.15 -9.73
N HIS A 480 -18.39 -8.28 -9.43
CA HIS A 480 -19.00 -7.75 -8.22
C HIS A 480 -19.04 -8.81 -7.12
N THR A 481 -18.58 -8.46 -5.93
CA THR A 481 -18.85 -9.26 -4.72
C THR A 481 -20.25 -8.94 -4.20
N THR A 482 -21.01 -9.99 -3.86
CA THR A 482 -22.34 -9.90 -3.26
C THR A 482 -22.32 -10.10 -1.75
N MET A 483 -21.18 -10.48 -1.13
CA MET A 483 -21.07 -10.73 0.30
C MET A 483 -19.93 -9.93 0.96
N PRO A 484 -20.18 -9.21 2.07
CA PRO A 484 -21.47 -9.00 2.73
C PRO A 484 -22.41 -8.01 1.99
N ASN A 485 -21.91 -7.25 1.00
CA ASN A 485 -22.67 -6.24 0.25
C ASN A 485 -22.12 -6.11 -1.20
N TRP A 486 -22.93 -5.54 -2.10
CA TRP A 486 -22.52 -5.21 -3.48
C TRP A 486 -21.33 -4.24 -3.49
N ARG A 487 -20.22 -4.64 -4.12
CA ARG A 487 -19.07 -3.76 -4.37
C ARG A 487 -18.60 -3.92 -5.82
N PRO A 488 -18.09 -2.85 -6.46
CA PRO A 488 -17.40 -2.96 -7.74
C PRO A 488 -16.27 -4.00 -7.67
N ALA A 489 -15.91 -4.57 -8.82
CA ALA A 489 -14.68 -5.34 -8.94
C ALA A 489 -13.51 -4.46 -8.56
N THR A 490 -12.72 -4.93 -7.59
CA THR A 490 -11.32 -4.56 -7.59
C THR A 490 -10.69 -5.33 -8.73
N PHE A 491 -10.11 -4.62 -9.68
CA PHE A 491 -9.23 -5.27 -10.65
C PHE A 491 -7.93 -5.56 -9.91
N ASP A 492 -7.89 -6.68 -9.17
CA ASP A 492 -6.74 -7.03 -8.32
C ASP A 492 -5.44 -7.12 -9.15
N ILE A 493 -5.58 -7.45 -10.44
CA ILE A 493 -4.48 -7.49 -11.41
C ILE A 493 -4.13 -6.12 -12.01
N HIS A 494 -4.85 -5.03 -11.71
CA HIS A 494 -4.59 -3.70 -12.29
C HIS A 494 -3.14 -3.26 -12.02
N ASN A 495 -2.68 -3.47 -10.79
CA ASN A 495 -1.32 -3.14 -10.38
C ASN A 495 -0.25 -4.02 -11.04
N GLU A 496 -0.62 -5.10 -11.74
CA GLU A 496 0.32 -5.83 -12.62
C GLU A 496 0.58 -5.08 -13.95
N PHE A 497 -0.29 -4.14 -14.34
CA PHE A 497 -0.18 -3.35 -15.58
C PHE A 497 0.22 -1.90 -15.34
N TYR A 498 -0.32 -1.27 -14.29
CA TYR A 498 0.01 0.08 -13.84
C TYR A 498 -0.25 0.19 -12.33
N VAL A 499 0.79 0.41 -11.54
CA VAL A 499 0.66 0.55 -10.09
C VAL A 499 0.08 1.93 -9.79
N ILE A 500 -1.10 1.97 -9.16
CA ILE A 500 -1.70 3.23 -8.71
C ILE A 500 -1.12 3.61 -7.35
N GLU A 501 -0.30 4.64 -7.32
CA GLU A 501 0.35 5.14 -6.11
C GLU A 501 0.45 6.68 -6.12
N GLY A 502 0.76 7.27 -4.97
CA GLY A 502 0.90 8.72 -4.82
C GLY A 502 -0.32 9.53 -5.29
N ALA A 503 -0.11 10.54 -6.13
CA ALA A 503 -1.17 11.45 -6.61
C ALA A 503 -2.27 10.74 -7.41
N HIS A 504 -1.95 9.64 -8.12
CA HIS A 504 -2.95 8.87 -8.87
C HIS A 504 -3.92 8.10 -7.96
N VAL A 505 -3.59 7.89 -6.68
CA VAL A 505 -4.51 7.26 -5.72
C VAL A 505 -5.81 8.05 -5.55
N ALA A 506 -5.73 9.39 -5.66
CA ALA A 506 -6.91 10.26 -5.55
C ALA A 506 -7.96 9.99 -6.64
N ILE A 507 -7.53 9.47 -7.79
CA ILE A 507 -8.39 9.11 -8.93
C ILE A 507 -8.44 7.60 -9.17
N ALA A 508 -7.95 6.77 -8.23
CA ALA A 508 -7.87 5.31 -8.39
C ALA A 508 -9.23 4.65 -8.69
N ASN A 509 -10.31 5.23 -8.18
CA ASN A 509 -11.68 4.75 -8.38
C ASN A 509 -12.40 5.47 -9.53
N ASP A 510 -11.75 6.45 -10.18
CA ASP A 510 -12.26 7.14 -11.36
C ASP A 510 -11.60 6.57 -12.62
N CYS A 511 -12.00 5.35 -13.00
CA CYS A 511 -11.40 4.66 -14.14
C CYS A 511 -11.52 5.49 -15.44
N PHE A 512 -12.56 6.33 -15.59
CA PHE A 512 -12.68 7.19 -16.75
C PHE A 512 -11.59 8.27 -16.84
N ALA A 513 -11.09 8.77 -15.70
CA ALA A 513 -10.01 9.77 -15.67
C ALA A 513 -8.72 9.25 -16.31
N CYS A 514 -8.46 7.94 -16.24
CA CYS A 514 -7.28 7.31 -16.84
C CYS A 514 -7.58 6.69 -18.21
N HIS A 515 -8.73 6.01 -18.34
CA HIS A 515 -9.03 5.22 -19.54
C HIS A 515 -9.74 6.01 -20.64
N GLU A 516 -10.36 7.16 -20.33
CA GLU A 516 -11.15 7.99 -21.26
C GLU A 516 -12.18 7.19 -22.10
N GLY A 517 -12.68 6.08 -21.55
CA GLY A 517 -13.62 5.18 -22.22
C GLY A 517 -12.99 4.07 -23.10
N ASN A 518 -11.66 3.98 -23.18
CA ASN A 518 -10.96 2.88 -23.85
C ASN A 518 -10.07 2.10 -22.88
N TYR A 519 -10.58 0.98 -22.38
CA TYR A 519 -9.91 0.09 -21.41
C TYR A 519 -9.00 -0.96 -22.04
N SER A 520 -8.92 -1.02 -23.37
CA SER A 520 -8.18 -2.07 -24.10
C SER A 520 -6.79 -1.62 -24.58
N SER A 521 -6.55 -0.32 -24.63
CA SER A 521 -5.31 0.25 -25.16
C SER A 521 -4.96 1.57 -24.48
N THR A 522 -5.26 1.69 -23.19
CA THR A 522 -4.87 2.87 -22.39
C THR A 522 -3.34 2.90 -22.30
N PRO A 523 -2.69 4.03 -22.63
CA PRO A 523 -1.26 4.18 -22.40
C PRO A 523 -0.94 3.97 -20.93
N ASN A 524 0.17 3.29 -20.63
CA ASN A 524 0.68 3.10 -19.27
C ASN A 524 2.02 3.80 -19.04
N ASP A 525 2.45 4.66 -19.97
CA ASP A 525 3.61 5.53 -19.83
C ASP A 525 3.20 6.95 -19.45
N CYS A 526 3.97 7.56 -18.55
CA CYS A 526 3.70 8.88 -17.99
C CYS A 526 3.55 9.95 -19.08
N PHE A 527 4.41 9.91 -20.12
CA PHE A 527 4.44 10.93 -21.16
C PHE A 527 3.17 10.94 -22.01
N SER A 528 2.62 9.77 -22.40
CA SER A 528 1.39 9.71 -23.18
C SER A 528 0.19 10.34 -22.47
N CYS A 529 0.13 10.25 -21.14
CA CYS A 529 -0.90 10.91 -20.33
C CYS A 529 -0.57 12.39 -20.06
N HIS A 530 0.69 12.70 -19.76
CA HIS A 530 1.14 14.03 -19.32
C HIS A 530 1.91 14.82 -20.39
N THR A 531 1.65 14.57 -21.68
CA THR A 531 2.33 15.24 -22.80
C THR A 531 2.19 16.76 -22.72
N ASN A 532 1.01 17.24 -22.32
CA ASN A 532 0.75 18.68 -22.18
C ASN A 532 1.56 19.29 -21.04
N ASP A 533 1.69 18.60 -19.91
CA ASP A 533 2.45 19.07 -18.74
C ASP A 533 3.95 19.10 -19.06
N TYR A 534 4.45 18.04 -19.69
CA TYR A 534 5.84 17.95 -20.18
C TYR A 534 6.19 19.11 -21.12
N ASN A 535 5.33 19.40 -22.10
CA ASN A 535 5.57 20.46 -23.09
C ASN A 535 5.49 21.88 -22.51
N GLN A 536 4.78 22.06 -21.38
CA GLN A 536 4.54 23.37 -20.76
C GLN A 536 5.44 23.67 -19.57
N THR A 537 6.25 22.70 -19.11
CA THR A 537 7.18 22.93 -18.00
C THR A 537 8.25 23.95 -18.40
N ASN A 538 8.59 24.89 -17.49
CA ASN A 538 9.54 25.97 -17.78
C ASN A 538 10.77 26.00 -16.85
N ASP A 539 10.77 25.25 -15.75
CA ASP A 539 11.87 25.26 -14.77
C ASP A 539 12.11 23.85 -14.20
N PRO A 540 13.03 23.07 -14.80
CA PRO A 540 13.69 23.30 -16.08
C PRO A 540 12.73 23.05 -17.27
N PRO A 541 12.95 23.68 -18.44
CA PRO A 541 12.06 23.47 -19.59
C PRO A 541 12.34 22.13 -20.28
N HIS A 542 11.56 21.10 -19.96
CA HIS A 542 11.75 19.72 -20.42
C HIS A 542 11.90 19.58 -21.94
N LEU A 543 10.99 20.18 -22.72
CA LEU A 543 10.98 20.08 -24.18
C LEU A 543 12.22 20.73 -24.84
N SER A 544 12.58 21.96 -24.44
CA SER A 544 13.73 22.65 -25.03
C SER A 544 15.06 22.14 -24.48
N GLY A 545 15.08 21.65 -23.23
CA GLY A 545 16.23 20.99 -22.61
C GLY A 545 16.46 19.56 -23.09
N GLN A 546 15.57 19.02 -23.93
CA GLN A 546 15.62 17.65 -24.48
C GLN A 546 15.69 16.57 -23.40
N PHE A 547 14.93 16.76 -22.31
CA PHE A 547 14.84 15.78 -21.24
C PHE A 547 14.22 14.44 -21.74
N PRO A 548 14.53 13.31 -21.07
CA PRO A 548 13.90 12.04 -21.41
C PRO A 548 12.40 12.04 -21.05
N THR A 549 11.61 11.24 -21.77
CA THR A 549 10.20 10.99 -21.46
C THR A 549 10.01 9.88 -20.42
N ASP A 550 11.12 9.31 -19.92
CA ASP A 550 11.15 8.39 -18.79
C ASP A 550 11.13 9.20 -17.49
N CYS A 551 9.93 9.57 -17.06
CA CYS A 551 9.75 10.52 -15.95
C CYS A 551 10.26 9.98 -14.62
N GLU A 552 10.27 8.65 -14.43
CA GLU A 552 10.60 7.98 -13.17
C GLU A 552 12.06 8.15 -12.74
N SER A 553 12.95 8.57 -13.64
CA SER A 553 14.33 8.91 -13.30
C SER A 553 14.45 10.14 -12.40
N CYS A 554 13.42 10.98 -12.38
CA CYS A 554 13.41 12.27 -11.68
C CYS A 554 12.16 12.47 -10.82
N HIS A 555 10.99 12.07 -11.32
CA HIS A 555 9.70 12.27 -10.67
C HIS A 555 9.16 10.94 -10.17
N THR A 556 8.44 10.94 -9.06
CA THR A 556 7.70 9.77 -8.62
C THR A 556 6.22 10.09 -8.60
N GLN A 557 5.37 9.07 -8.64
CA GLN A 557 3.93 9.27 -8.46
C GLN A 557 3.61 9.89 -7.09
N ILE A 558 4.48 9.68 -6.09
CA ILE A 558 4.34 10.13 -4.70
C ILE A 558 4.74 11.60 -4.53
N ALA A 559 5.84 12.02 -5.14
CA ALA A 559 6.36 13.37 -5.09
C ALA A 559 6.80 13.80 -6.49
N TRP A 560 5.96 14.60 -7.14
CA TRP A 560 6.24 15.16 -8.46
C TRP A 560 7.19 16.37 -8.37
N GLU A 561 7.08 17.17 -7.31
CA GLU A 561 7.95 18.32 -7.02
C GLU A 561 8.40 18.31 -5.55
N PRO A 562 9.68 18.61 -5.25
CA PRO A 562 10.80 18.69 -6.18
C PRO A 562 11.16 17.31 -6.75
N SER A 563 11.81 17.26 -7.91
CA SER A 563 12.28 16.00 -8.48
C SER A 563 13.32 15.34 -7.57
N THR A 564 13.18 14.03 -7.39
CA THR A 564 14.02 13.17 -6.53
C THR A 564 15.25 12.63 -7.26
N PHE A 565 15.80 13.42 -8.20
CA PHE A 565 16.95 12.98 -8.98
C PHE A 565 18.25 13.14 -8.16
N ASN A 566 19.08 12.11 -8.16
CA ASN A 566 20.33 12.10 -7.41
C ASN A 566 21.44 12.82 -8.19
N HIS A 567 21.44 14.16 -8.12
CA HIS A 567 22.49 14.97 -8.78
C HIS A 567 23.89 14.64 -8.26
N ASP A 568 24.04 14.32 -6.97
CA ASP A 568 25.35 14.11 -6.34
C ASP A 568 26.02 12.79 -6.72
N ALA A 569 25.24 11.74 -6.96
CA ALA A 569 25.79 10.45 -7.39
C ALA A 569 26.00 10.36 -8.90
N MET A 570 25.25 11.12 -9.68
CA MET A 570 25.33 11.10 -11.14
C MET A 570 26.23 12.20 -11.71
N TYR A 571 26.31 13.34 -11.04
CA TYR A 571 26.97 14.56 -11.51
C TYR A 571 27.67 15.27 -10.34
N PHE A 572 27.89 16.59 -10.46
CA PHE A 572 28.60 17.39 -9.48
C PHE A 572 27.82 17.50 -8.15
N PRO A 573 28.40 17.30 -6.96
CA PRO A 573 27.65 17.31 -5.72
C PRO A 573 27.12 18.72 -5.36
N ILE A 574 25.79 18.89 -5.44
CA ILE A 574 25.07 20.14 -5.12
C ILE A 574 24.14 19.99 -3.90
N TYR A 575 23.78 18.76 -3.53
CA TYR A 575 23.00 18.43 -2.34
C TYR A 575 23.87 17.96 -1.16
N SER A 576 25.19 17.94 -1.33
CA SER A 576 26.19 17.59 -0.31
C SER A 576 27.43 18.48 -0.40
N GLY A 577 28.40 18.25 0.49
CA GLY A 577 29.64 19.03 0.54
C GLY A 577 29.40 20.53 0.82
N LYS A 578 30.24 21.37 0.20
CA LYS A 578 30.20 22.84 0.38
C LYS A 578 29.08 23.55 -0.39
N HIS A 579 28.44 22.87 -1.34
CA HIS A 579 27.39 23.44 -2.19
C HIS A 579 25.97 23.17 -1.68
N ASN A 580 25.83 22.28 -0.67
CA ASN A 580 24.54 21.95 -0.08
C ASN A 580 23.87 23.18 0.56
N GLY A 581 22.69 23.56 0.04
CA GLY A 581 21.88 24.65 0.55
C GLY A 581 22.30 26.06 0.07
N GLU A 582 23.23 26.15 -0.87
CA GLU A 582 23.75 27.43 -1.38
C GLU A 582 23.11 27.87 -2.71
N TRP A 583 22.15 27.10 -3.24
CA TRP A 583 21.47 27.38 -4.51
C TRP A 583 19.95 27.27 -4.38
N VAL A 584 19.21 27.96 -5.27
CA VAL A 584 17.74 28.01 -5.27
C VAL A 584 17.13 27.55 -6.58
N SER A 585 17.82 27.74 -7.72
CA SER A 585 17.34 27.32 -9.04
C SER A 585 18.46 26.69 -9.85
N CYS A 586 18.10 25.72 -10.71
CA CYS A 586 19.03 25.07 -11.64
C CYS A 586 19.77 26.09 -12.52
N THR A 587 19.12 27.22 -12.85
CA THR A 587 19.69 28.29 -13.70
C THR A 587 20.82 29.08 -13.05
N GLU A 588 21.01 28.97 -11.72
CA GLU A 588 22.15 29.60 -11.03
C GLU A 588 23.47 28.95 -11.41
N CYS A 589 23.46 27.66 -11.78
CA CYS A 589 24.63 26.91 -12.22
C CYS A 589 24.58 26.57 -13.72
N HIS A 590 23.41 26.27 -14.27
CA HIS A 590 23.22 25.97 -15.68
C HIS A 590 22.85 27.22 -16.47
N LEU A 591 23.87 28.03 -16.79
CA LEU A 591 23.72 29.33 -17.46
C LEU A 591 23.14 29.25 -18.88
N ASN A 592 23.04 28.06 -19.48
CA ASN A 592 22.45 27.83 -20.78
C ASN A 592 21.10 27.08 -20.65
N PRO A 593 19.96 27.79 -20.78
CA PRO A 593 18.63 27.19 -20.63
C PRO A 593 18.30 26.11 -21.68
N GLY A 594 19.03 26.06 -22.79
CA GLY A 594 18.83 25.08 -23.86
C GLY A 594 19.78 23.88 -23.79
N ASN A 595 20.72 23.87 -22.83
CA ASN A 595 21.66 22.76 -22.67
C ASN A 595 22.18 22.69 -21.22
N TYR A 596 21.47 21.93 -20.39
CA TYR A 596 21.85 21.67 -18.99
C TYR A 596 23.08 20.77 -18.86
N ALA A 597 23.56 20.13 -19.92
CA ALA A 597 24.86 19.44 -19.90
C ALA A 597 26.06 20.40 -19.96
N SER A 598 25.84 21.68 -20.27
CA SER A 598 26.89 22.70 -20.19
C SER A 598 26.94 23.32 -18.80
N PHE A 599 28.09 23.20 -18.14
CA PHE A 599 28.39 23.79 -16.85
C PHE A 599 29.86 24.25 -16.83
N SER A 600 30.20 25.12 -15.88
CA SER A 600 31.56 25.62 -15.69
C SER A 600 31.86 25.71 -14.20
N CYS A 601 33.04 25.25 -13.80
CA CYS A 601 33.47 25.26 -12.40
C CYS A 601 33.91 26.67 -11.95
N ILE A 602 34.35 27.50 -12.90
CA ILE A 602 34.99 28.81 -12.63
C ILE A 602 34.04 30.00 -12.83
N ASP A 603 32.85 29.78 -13.40
CA ASP A 603 31.93 30.87 -13.75
C ASP A 603 30.87 31.15 -12.67
N CYS A 604 30.73 30.29 -11.66
CA CYS A 604 29.71 30.43 -10.60
C CYS A 604 30.22 31.12 -9.33
N HIS A 605 31.46 30.84 -8.90
CA HIS A 605 32.08 31.42 -7.71
C HIS A 605 33.58 31.71 -7.94
N GLU A 606 34.22 32.40 -7.00
CA GLU A 606 35.56 32.99 -7.21
C GLU A 606 36.68 31.92 -7.23
N HIS A 607 36.98 31.42 -8.43
CA HIS A 607 38.21 30.73 -8.78
C HIS A 607 38.98 31.63 -9.72
N ASN A 608 39.99 32.35 -9.24
CA ASN A 608 40.84 33.11 -10.14
C ASN A 608 42.05 32.27 -10.55
N GLN A 609 42.47 32.46 -11.80
CA GLN A 609 43.55 31.68 -12.39
C GLN A 609 44.87 31.74 -11.59
N PRO A 610 45.34 32.91 -11.12
CA PRO A 610 46.58 32.97 -10.33
C PRO A 610 46.57 32.09 -9.08
N ASP A 611 45.52 32.18 -8.27
CA ASP A 611 45.43 31.43 -7.01
C ASP A 611 45.28 29.93 -7.29
N THR A 612 44.53 29.57 -8.33
CA THR A 612 44.36 28.16 -8.73
C THR A 612 45.66 27.58 -9.28
N ASP A 613 46.40 28.32 -10.12
CA ASP A 613 47.68 27.89 -10.68
C ASP A 613 48.74 27.68 -9.58
N ASP A 614 48.74 28.51 -8.54
CA ASP A 614 49.68 28.41 -7.42
C ASP A 614 49.45 27.16 -6.56
N GLU A 615 48.19 26.77 -6.34
CA GLU A 615 47.85 25.54 -5.59
C GLU A 615 48.10 24.25 -6.39
N HIS A 616 48.17 24.32 -7.73
CA HIS A 616 48.37 23.16 -8.61
C HIS A 616 49.80 23.03 -9.15
N GLN A 617 50.77 23.73 -8.54
CA GLN A 617 52.18 23.62 -8.93
C GLN A 617 52.71 22.18 -8.75
N GLY A 618 53.13 21.57 -9.86
CA GLY A 618 53.69 20.21 -9.88
C GLY A 618 52.69 19.10 -10.17
N ILE A 619 51.41 19.43 -10.38
CA ILE A 619 50.39 18.47 -10.82
C ILE A 619 50.48 18.31 -12.36
N GLY A 620 50.92 17.14 -12.82
CA GLY A 620 51.01 16.83 -14.24
C GLY A 620 49.61 16.77 -14.89
N GLY A 621 49.41 17.47 -16.01
CA GLY A 621 48.13 17.47 -16.73
C GLY A 621 47.12 18.55 -16.30
N TYR A 622 47.44 19.36 -15.28
CA TYR A 622 46.61 20.50 -14.87
C TYR A 622 46.45 21.55 -16.00
N ASN A 623 45.20 21.99 -16.21
CA ASN A 623 44.85 23.10 -17.10
C ASN A 623 43.64 23.83 -16.51
N TYR A 624 43.83 25.11 -16.18
CA TYR A 624 42.82 25.97 -15.57
C TYR A 624 41.47 26.03 -16.32
N SER A 625 41.50 25.98 -17.66
CA SER A 625 40.26 26.07 -18.47
C SER A 625 39.64 24.71 -18.78
N SER A 626 40.16 23.64 -18.19
CA SER A 626 39.64 22.29 -18.41
C SER A 626 38.38 22.03 -17.57
N VAL A 627 37.41 21.33 -18.15
CA VAL A 627 36.25 20.80 -17.39
C VAL A 627 36.60 19.56 -16.57
N ALA A 628 37.82 19.02 -16.73
CA ALA A 628 38.35 17.87 -16.01
C ALA A 628 38.55 18.10 -14.50
N CYS A 629 38.26 19.30 -13.98
CA CYS A 629 38.43 19.62 -12.56
C CYS A 629 37.68 18.62 -11.65
N LEU A 630 36.47 18.19 -12.05
CA LEU A 630 35.66 17.22 -11.29
C LEU A 630 36.33 15.85 -11.17
N GLU A 631 37.20 15.48 -12.10
CA GLU A 631 37.88 14.17 -12.08
C GLU A 631 38.96 14.12 -10.99
N CYS A 632 39.56 15.28 -10.68
CA CYS A 632 40.50 15.45 -9.57
C CYS A 632 39.81 15.87 -8.27
N HIS A 633 38.70 16.61 -8.37
CA HIS A 633 37.90 17.15 -7.28
C HIS A 633 36.46 16.62 -7.35
N PRO A 634 36.25 15.30 -7.11
CA PRO A 634 34.94 14.67 -7.27
C PRO A 634 33.89 15.21 -6.29
N THR A 635 34.33 15.79 -5.17
CA THR A 635 33.52 16.41 -4.13
C THR A 635 33.27 17.89 -4.36
N GLY A 636 33.88 18.49 -5.40
CA GLY A 636 33.84 19.93 -5.64
C GLY A 636 34.56 20.77 -4.59
N ASP A 637 35.37 20.15 -3.73
CA ASP A 637 36.20 20.82 -2.73
C ASP A 637 37.71 20.64 -3.00
N SER A 638 38.52 21.44 -2.31
CA SER A 638 39.98 21.37 -2.36
C SER A 638 40.57 20.26 -1.46
N GLU A 639 39.75 19.58 -0.66
CA GLU A 639 40.19 18.58 0.34
C GLU A 639 39.68 17.18 -0.02
N GLY A 640 40.37 16.51 -0.94
CA GLY A 640 39.97 15.15 -1.34
C GLY A 640 40.56 14.68 -2.65
N SER A 641 41.73 15.19 -3.04
CA SER A 641 42.35 14.85 -4.32
C SER A 641 42.58 13.35 -4.44
N PHE A 642 42.17 12.79 -5.59
CA PHE A 642 42.34 11.39 -5.91
C PHE A 642 43.81 10.94 -5.74
N ASN A 643 44.02 9.89 -4.95
CA ASN A 643 45.36 9.39 -4.61
C ASN A 643 45.48 7.91 -4.99
N HIS A 644 46.33 7.59 -5.98
CA HIS A 644 46.53 6.21 -6.44
C HIS A 644 46.99 5.24 -5.33
N SER A 645 47.61 5.71 -4.25
CA SER A 645 48.02 4.85 -3.13
C SER A 645 46.85 4.23 -2.35
N THR A 646 45.62 4.72 -2.55
CA THR A 646 44.41 4.15 -1.95
C THR A 646 43.57 3.34 -2.95
N THR A 647 44.07 3.13 -4.16
CA THR A 647 43.38 2.39 -5.24
C THR A 647 43.94 0.99 -5.43
N ASN A 648 43.23 0.17 -6.19
CA ASN A 648 43.67 -1.20 -6.54
C ASN A 648 44.90 -1.24 -7.47
N PHE A 649 45.36 -0.10 -8.00
CA PHE A 649 46.58 0.01 -8.79
C PHE A 649 47.47 1.13 -8.24
N PRO A 650 48.24 0.85 -7.15
CA PRO A 650 49.19 1.82 -6.62
C PRO A 650 50.33 2.04 -7.61
N LEU A 651 50.60 3.30 -7.94
CA LEU A 651 51.70 3.65 -8.86
C LEU A 651 53.04 3.29 -8.22
N THR A 652 53.78 2.38 -8.86
CA THR A 652 55.11 1.92 -8.44
C THR A 652 56.11 1.99 -9.59
N GLY A 653 57.41 2.06 -9.26
CA GLY A 653 58.48 2.12 -10.26
C GLY A 653 58.35 3.33 -11.20
N ALA A 654 58.41 3.07 -12.51
CA ALA A 654 58.33 4.12 -13.54
C ALA A 654 56.96 4.82 -13.60
N HIS A 655 55.88 4.14 -13.19
CA HIS A 655 54.51 4.66 -13.25
C HIS A 655 54.28 5.85 -12.31
N VAL A 656 55.13 6.05 -11.29
CA VAL A 656 55.03 7.17 -10.34
C VAL A 656 55.17 8.53 -11.03
N ASN A 657 55.91 8.60 -12.14
CA ASN A 657 56.19 9.85 -12.86
C ASN A 657 55.54 9.90 -14.26
N THR A 658 54.66 8.92 -14.58
CA THR A 658 53.97 8.85 -15.86
C THR A 658 52.83 9.88 -15.89
N SER A 659 52.67 10.56 -17.02
CA SER A 659 51.57 11.52 -17.22
C SER A 659 50.23 10.80 -17.20
N CYS A 660 49.20 11.36 -16.55
CA CYS A 660 47.88 10.75 -16.45
C CYS A 660 47.28 10.38 -17.81
N GLN A 661 47.51 11.19 -18.86
CA GLN A 661 47.00 10.95 -20.21
C GLN A 661 47.61 9.71 -20.89
N GLU A 662 48.79 9.25 -20.45
CA GLU A 662 49.39 8.02 -20.99
C GLU A 662 48.64 6.77 -20.51
N CYS A 663 47.94 6.87 -19.37
CA CYS A 663 47.11 5.79 -18.83
C CYS A 663 45.61 6.02 -19.07
N HIS A 664 45.16 7.29 -19.10
CA HIS A 664 43.77 7.70 -19.25
C HIS A 664 43.55 8.49 -20.55
N PRO A 665 43.55 7.82 -21.72
CA PRO A 665 43.48 8.50 -23.02
C PRO A 665 42.10 9.06 -23.36
N GLU A 666 41.02 8.48 -22.81
CA GLU A 666 39.64 8.95 -23.03
C GLU A 666 38.87 9.18 -21.72
N PHE A 667 39.00 8.29 -20.74
CA PHE A 667 38.29 8.35 -19.45
C PHE A 667 39.19 7.87 -18.30
N TYR A 668 38.94 8.37 -17.08
CA TYR A 668 39.66 7.94 -15.88
C TYR A 668 39.08 6.67 -15.23
N VAL A 669 37.78 6.40 -15.44
CA VAL A 669 37.07 5.24 -14.89
C VAL A 669 37.12 4.07 -15.87
N GLY A 670 37.37 2.86 -15.35
CA GLY A 670 37.41 1.63 -16.16
C GLY A 670 38.70 1.42 -16.95
N THR A 671 39.70 2.30 -16.77
CA THR A 671 41.06 2.07 -17.27
C THR A 671 41.57 0.73 -16.72
N SER A 672 42.01 -0.14 -17.62
CA SER A 672 42.45 -1.48 -17.23
C SER A 672 43.67 -1.42 -16.31
N THR A 673 43.63 -2.24 -15.26
CA THR A 673 44.76 -2.45 -14.34
C THR A 673 45.62 -3.66 -14.75
N TYR A 674 45.26 -4.37 -15.82
CA TYR A 674 46.05 -5.51 -16.31
C TYR A 674 47.25 -5.01 -17.10
N CYS A 675 48.44 -5.49 -16.74
CA CYS A 675 49.69 -5.08 -17.36
C CYS A 675 49.69 -5.29 -18.88
N TYR A 676 49.08 -6.39 -19.37
CA TYR A 676 48.98 -6.70 -20.80
C TYR A 676 48.29 -5.61 -21.61
N ASP A 677 47.24 -5.00 -21.07
CA ASP A 677 46.41 -4.04 -21.81
C ASP A 677 47.18 -2.75 -22.14
N CYS A 678 48.19 -2.42 -21.33
CA CYS A 678 49.08 -1.28 -21.56
C CYS A 678 50.43 -1.70 -22.17
N HIS A 679 50.92 -2.91 -21.88
CA HIS A 679 52.22 -3.44 -22.33
C HIS A 679 52.10 -4.57 -23.35
N THR A 680 51.09 -4.51 -24.23
CA THR A 680 50.83 -5.56 -25.23
C THR A 680 52.02 -5.78 -26.17
N GLU A 681 52.71 -4.71 -26.56
CA GLU A 681 53.88 -4.79 -27.44
C GLU A 681 55.03 -5.53 -26.74
N ASP A 682 55.35 -5.13 -25.50
CA ASP A 682 56.39 -5.78 -24.70
C ASP A 682 56.05 -7.26 -24.44
N TYR A 683 54.79 -7.56 -24.09
CA TYR A 683 54.30 -8.92 -23.86
C TYR A 683 54.48 -9.80 -25.11
N ASN A 684 54.07 -9.32 -26.29
CA ASN A 684 54.15 -10.09 -27.54
C ASN A 684 55.59 -10.25 -28.04
N GLN A 685 56.49 -9.33 -27.68
CA GLN A 685 57.90 -9.39 -28.05
C GLN A 685 58.75 -10.23 -27.09
N THR A 686 58.16 -10.75 -26.00
CA THR A 686 58.86 -11.67 -25.09
C THR A 686 59.21 -12.98 -25.79
N VAL A 687 60.46 -13.40 -25.64
CA VAL A 687 61.00 -14.62 -26.24
C VAL A 687 61.44 -15.66 -25.20
N ASN A 688 61.52 -15.29 -23.92
CA ASN A 688 62.10 -16.14 -22.88
C ASN A 688 61.48 -15.91 -21.48
N PRO A 689 60.45 -16.70 -21.10
CA PRO A 689 59.65 -17.55 -21.99
C PRO A 689 58.82 -16.71 -22.98
N ASN A 690 58.43 -17.27 -24.12
CA ASN A 690 57.47 -16.59 -24.98
C ASN A 690 56.09 -16.64 -24.32
N HIS A 691 55.61 -15.51 -23.80
CA HIS A 691 54.39 -15.47 -23.00
C HIS A 691 53.15 -15.92 -23.80
N ALA A 692 53.09 -15.59 -25.10
CA ALA A 692 51.99 -15.96 -25.99
C ALA A 692 51.91 -17.48 -26.25
N LEU A 693 53.05 -18.16 -26.38
CA LEU A 693 53.09 -19.63 -26.57
C LEU A 693 52.89 -20.39 -25.26
N ALA A 694 53.33 -19.82 -24.14
CA ALA A 694 53.23 -20.44 -22.81
C ALA A 694 51.84 -20.26 -22.16
N ASN A 695 50.92 -19.51 -22.79
CA ASN A 695 49.58 -19.22 -22.28
C ASN A 695 49.58 -18.64 -20.85
N ILE A 696 50.60 -17.83 -20.55
CA ILE A 696 50.78 -17.18 -19.25
C ILE A 696 49.66 -16.14 -19.09
N GLN A 697 49.01 -16.14 -17.93
CA GLN A 697 47.86 -15.27 -17.66
C GLN A 697 48.28 -13.80 -17.55
N PHE A 698 47.31 -12.89 -17.59
CA PHE A 698 47.51 -11.45 -17.66
C PHE A 698 47.96 -10.79 -16.32
N THR A 699 48.24 -11.60 -15.29
CA THR A 699 48.75 -11.19 -13.97
C THR A 699 50.28 -11.25 -13.95
N CYS A 700 50.90 -10.24 -14.56
CA CYS A 700 52.35 -10.22 -14.70
C CYS A 700 53.10 -10.10 -13.36
N ASP A 701 52.44 -9.59 -12.33
CA ASP A 701 52.89 -9.42 -10.94
C ASP A 701 53.10 -10.75 -10.20
N GLU A 702 52.52 -11.86 -10.66
CA GLU A 702 52.82 -13.21 -10.14
C GLU A 702 54.24 -13.66 -10.47
N CYS A 703 54.80 -13.13 -11.56
CA CYS A 703 56.10 -13.52 -12.07
C CYS A 703 57.11 -12.38 -11.99
N HIS A 704 56.70 -11.13 -12.13
CA HIS A 704 57.57 -9.95 -12.20
C HIS A 704 57.32 -9.01 -11.02
N SER A 705 58.39 -8.53 -10.38
CA SER A 705 58.28 -7.44 -9.40
C SER A 705 58.39 -6.08 -10.09
N THR A 706 57.62 -5.09 -9.64
CA THR A 706 57.73 -3.68 -10.08
C THR A 706 58.48 -2.79 -9.08
N GLU A 707 58.91 -3.34 -7.94
CA GLU A 707 59.65 -2.62 -6.89
C GLU A 707 61.00 -3.29 -6.60
N PRO A 708 62.14 -2.56 -6.71
CA PRO A 708 62.30 -1.15 -7.08
C PRO A 708 62.21 -0.84 -8.59
N GLY A 709 61.88 -1.83 -9.42
CA GLY A 709 61.69 -1.73 -10.87
C GLY A 709 61.36 -3.11 -11.45
N TRP A 710 61.13 -3.20 -12.77
CA TRP A 710 60.76 -4.46 -13.44
C TRP A 710 61.87 -5.52 -13.35
N LEU A 711 61.62 -6.62 -12.63
CA LEU A 711 62.56 -7.74 -12.47
C LEU A 711 62.11 -8.99 -13.25
N PRO A 712 63.05 -9.82 -13.76
CA PRO A 712 62.73 -11.10 -14.41
C PRO A 712 62.03 -12.11 -13.47
N ALA A 713 61.33 -13.08 -14.05
CA ALA A 713 60.61 -14.10 -13.30
C ALA A 713 61.51 -15.15 -12.65
N SER A 714 61.21 -15.52 -11.40
CA SER A 714 61.89 -16.60 -10.66
C SER A 714 60.93 -17.75 -10.36
N PHE A 715 61.32 -19.00 -10.65
CA PHE A 715 60.51 -20.19 -10.39
C PHE A 715 61.13 -21.06 -9.29
N GLU A 716 60.59 -21.02 -8.07
CA GLU A 716 61.08 -21.85 -6.95
C GLU A 716 60.95 -23.36 -7.22
N ILE A 717 59.95 -23.77 -7.99
CA ILE A 717 59.68 -25.19 -8.29
C ILE A 717 60.80 -25.87 -9.11
N HIS A 718 61.69 -25.12 -9.76
CA HIS A 718 62.79 -25.70 -10.56
C HIS A 718 63.66 -26.64 -9.71
N ASN A 719 64.00 -26.20 -8.49
CA ASN A 719 64.86 -26.95 -7.58
C ASN A 719 64.22 -28.25 -7.07
N GLU A 720 62.92 -28.45 -7.27
CA GLU A 720 62.24 -29.73 -6.96
C GLU A 720 62.49 -30.80 -8.03
N TYR A 721 62.80 -30.41 -9.28
CA TYR A 721 63.07 -31.33 -10.40
C TYR A 721 64.57 -31.54 -10.63
N TYR A 722 65.36 -30.47 -10.54
CA TYR A 722 66.81 -30.51 -10.66
C TYR A 722 67.44 -29.36 -9.87
N GLU A 723 68.11 -29.68 -8.76
CA GLU A 723 68.74 -28.68 -7.90
C GLU A 723 69.98 -28.08 -8.58
N LEU A 724 69.98 -26.76 -8.79
CA LEU A 724 71.15 -26.04 -9.29
C LEU A 724 72.18 -25.91 -8.16
N THR A 725 73.26 -26.67 -8.23
CA THR A 725 74.35 -26.65 -7.23
C THR A 725 75.61 -25.99 -7.77
N GLY A 726 76.45 -25.46 -6.87
CA GLY A 726 77.76 -24.91 -7.21
C GLY A 726 77.70 -23.57 -7.95
N ALA A 727 78.41 -23.47 -9.08
CA ALA A 727 78.47 -22.22 -9.87
C ALA A 727 77.11 -21.78 -10.47
N HIS A 728 76.12 -22.68 -10.47
CA HIS A 728 74.75 -22.42 -10.89
C HIS A 728 73.88 -21.81 -9.77
N GLU A 729 74.34 -21.80 -8.52
CA GLU A 729 73.62 -21.23 -7.36
C GLU A 729 73.86 -19.72 -7.23
N SER A 730 75.01 -19.23 -7.70
CA SER A 730 75.47 -17.84 -7.48
C SER A 730 75.26 -16.88 -8.65
N ASN A 731 74.83 -17.37 -9.81
CA ASN A 731 74.58 -16.56 -11.01
C ASN A 731 73.16 -16.85 -11.49
N GLU A 732 72.41 -15.82 -11.87
CA GLU A 732 71.13 -15.97 -12.56
C GLU A 732 71.34 -16.80 -13.84
N VAL A 733 71.14 -18.12 -13.74
CA VAL A 733 71.30 -19.03 -14.88
C VAL A 733 70.16 -18.76 -15.85
N ASN A 734 70.49 -18.38 -17.08
CA ASN A 734 69.46 -18.12 -18.08
C ASN A 734 68.83 -19.45 -18.49
N CYS A 735 67.51 -19.54 -18.38
CA CYS A 735 66.74 -20.73 -18.77
C CYS A 735 67.12 -21.25 -20.17
N PHE A 736 67.43 -20.35 -21.11
CA PHE A 736 67.78 -20.72 -22.48
C PHE A 736 69.08 -21.51 -22.61
N ASP A 737 70.01 -21.36 -21.66
CA ASP A 737 71.29 -22.07 -21.66
C ASP A 737 71.12 -23.58 -21.48
N CYS A 738 69.97 -24.00 -20.92
CA CYS A 738 69.65 -25.41 -20.71
C CYS A 738 68.44 -25.88 -21.52
N HIS A 739 67.44 -25.02 -21.73
CA HIS A 739 66.16 -25.44 -22.29
C HIS A 739 66.04 -25.31 -23.82
N GLU A 740 66.97 -24.62 -24.52
CA GLU A 740 66.96 -24.45 -26.00
C GLU A 740 65.57 -24.17 -26.63
N GLY A 741 64.66 -23.50 -25.90
CA GLY A 741 63.29 -23.21 -26.35
C GLY A 741 62.26 -24.34 -26.18
N ASN A 742 62.60 -25.48 -25.58
CA ASN A 742 61.67 -26.53 -25.17
C ASN A 742 61.84 -26.92 -23.69
N TYR A 743 60.86 -26.56 -22.87
CA TYR A 743 60.83 -26.88 -21.43
C TYR A 743 60.38 -28.32 -21.13
N THR A 744 60.06 -29.11 -22.15
CA THR A 744 59.76 -30.54 -22.03
C THR A 744 60.98 -31.36 -22.46
N ASN A 745 61.37 -32.32 -21.63
CA ASN A 745 62.44 -33.29 -21.92
C ASN A 745 63.88 -32.74 -21.89
N THR A 746 64.14 -31.69 -21.12
CA THR A 746 65.49 -31.16 -20.85
C THR A 746 66.37 -32.25 -20.23
N PRO A 747 67.55 -32.55 -20.79
CA PRO A 747 68.46 -33.52 -20.21
C PRO A 747 68.83 -33.17 -18.76
N ASN A 748 68.75 -34.15 -17.86
CA ASN A 748 69.10 -34.00 -16.44
C ASN A 748 70.41 -34.70 -16.07
N GLU A 749 71.21 -35.09 -17.06
CA GLU A 749 72.55 -35.63 -16.88
C GLU A 749 73.58 -34.53 -17.13
N CYS A 750 74.48 -34.31 -16.17
CA CYS A 750 75.50 -33.27 -16.21
C CYS A 750 76.33 -33.30 -17.52
N ALA A 751 76.63 -34.50 -18.04
CA ALA A 751 77.36 -34.67 -19.30
C ALA A 751 76.59 -34.11 -20.51
N LEU A 752 75.27 -34.29 -20.60
CA LEU A 752 74.49 -33.84 -21.76
C LEU A 752 74.40 -32.31 -21.86
N CYS A 753 74.46 -31.61 -20.72
CA CYS A 753 74.54 -30.14 -20.69
C CYS A 753 75.99 -29.61 -20.86
N HIS A 754 77.00 -30.42 -20.52
CA HIS A 754 78.42 -30.06 -20.60
C HIS A 754 79.21 -30.95 -21.57
N ASP A 755 78.56 -31.48 -22.60
CA ASP A 755 79.12 -32.47 -23.53
C ASP A 755 80.38 -31.95 -24.21
N ASN A 756 80.39 -30.65 -24.50
CA ASN A 756 81.54 -29.99 -25.09
C ASN A 756 82.75 -30.00 -24.14
N ASN A 757 82.54 -29.71 -22.87
CA ASN A 757 83.60 -29.72 -21.85
C ASN A 757 84.10 -31.15 -21.60
N TYR A 758 83.18 -32.12 -21.52
CA TYR A 758 83.50 -33.54 -21.37
C TYR A 758 84.37 -34.03 -22.54
N ASN A 759 83.98 -33.72 -23.78
CA ASN A 759 84.67 -34.15 -24.98
C ASN A 759 86.02 -33.45 -25.22
N GLN A 760 86.17 -32.21 -24.77
CA GLN A 760 87.40 -31.42 -24.93
C GLN A 760 88.43 -31.62 -23.82
N THR A 761 88.11 -32.36 -22.75
CA THR A 761 89.04 -32.57 -21.64
C THR A 761 90.26 -33.36 -22.11
N THR A 762 91.47 -32.90 -21.79
CA THR A 762 92.73 -33.51 -22.25
C THR A 762 93.55 -34.16 -21.14
N ASN A 763 93.23 -33.92 -19.86
CA ASN A 763 94.01 -34.43 -18.73
C ASN A 763 93.14 -34.77 -17.50
N PRO A 764 92.71 -36.04 -17.33
CA PRO A 764 92.79 -37.11 -18.33
C PRO A 764 91.81 -36.87 -19.49
N ASN A 765 92.11 -37.38 -20.68
CA ASN A 765 91.13 -37.35 -21.77
C ASN A 765 90.00 -38.34 -21.45
N HIS A 766 88.80 -37.82 -21.16
CA HIS A 766 87.68 -38.62 -20.66
C HIS A 766 87.21 -39.68 -21.66
N ILE A 767 87.13 -39.33 -22.95
CA ILE A 767 86.77 -40.27 -24.02
C ILE A 767 87.81 -41.39 -24.14
N ALA A 768 89.10 -41.04 -24.18
CA ALA A 768 90.18 -42.00 -24.37
C ALA A 768 90.40 -42.91 -23.15
N ALA A 769 90.13 -42.39 -21.94
CA ALA A 769 90.20 -43.14 -20.69
C ALA A 769 88.90 -43.88 -20.34
N ASN A 770 87.86 -43.76 -21.18
CA ASN A 770 86.57 -44.42 -21.00
C ASN A 770 85.93 -44.10 -19.62
N ILE A 771 86.10 -42.84 -19.19
CA ILE A 771 85.54 -42.31 -17.94
C ILE A 771 84.00 -42.30 -18.07
N PRO A 772 83.23 -42.60 -17.01
CA PRO A 772 81.77 -42.55 -17.07
C PRO A 772 81.25 -41.09 -17.17
N THR A 773 80.04 -40.93 -17.70
CA THR A 773 79.34 -39.64 -17.83
C THR A 773 78.68 -39.17 -16.52
N THR A 774 78.77 -39.97 -15.46
CA THR A 774 78.39 -39.63 -14.08
C THR A 774 79.49 -38.78 -13.45
N CYS A 775 79.46 -37.49 -13.78
CA CYS A 775 80.45 -36.50 -13.37
C CYS A 775 80.73 -36.48 -11.86
N GLU A 776 79.72 -36.73 -11.03
CA GLU A 776 79.79 -36.64 -9.57
C GLU A 776 80.72 -37.70 -8.95
N GLU A 777 81.03 -38.79 -9.68
CA GLU A 777 81.98 -39.81 -9.21
C GLU A 777 83.43 -39.31 -9.18
N CYS A 778 83.73 -38.29 -10.00
CA CYS A 778 85.08 -37.79 -10.23
C CYS A 778 85.20 -36.28 -10.01
N HIS A 779 84.10 -35.55 -9.85
CA HIS A 779 84.08 -34.10 -9.64
C HIS A 779 83.09 -33.74 -8.53
N THR A 780 83.45 -32.74 -7.71
CA THR A 780 82.53 -32.16 -6.72
C THR A 780 81.95 -30.86 -7.27
N THR A 781 80.68 -30.58 -6.98
CA THR A 781 79.99 -29.36 -7.44
C THR A 781 79.85 -28.29 -6.34
N ASP A 782 80.01 -28.65 -5.06
CA ASP A 782 79.94 -27.74 -3.90
C ASP A 782 81.35 -27.50 -3.29
N PRO A 783 81.81 -26.25 -3.08
CA PRO A 783 81.18 -24.96 -3.44
C PRO A 783 81.46 -24.53 -4.90
N GLY A 784 81.98 -25.43 -5.73
CA GLY A 784 82.24 -25.22 -7.15
C GLY A 784 82.90 -26.45 -7.78
N TRP A 785 82.97 -26.48 -9.12
CA TRP A 785 83.49 -27.62 -9.87
C TRP A 785 84.98 -27.88 -9.60
N THR A 786 85.31 -28.99 -8.93
CA THR A 786 86.71 -29.43 -8.73
C THR A 786 86.90 -30.94 -8.92
N PRO A 787 88.07 -31.42 -9.42
CA PRO A 787 88.35 -32.85 -9.52
C PRO A 787 88.45 -33.52 -8.14
N ALA A 788 87.91 -34.73 -8.01
CA ALA A 788 88.05 -35.59 -6.85
C ALA A 788 89.52 -36.01 -6.66
N LEU A 789 90.01 -35.91 -5.42
CA LEU A 789 91.34 -36.38 -5.04
C LEU A 789 91.28 -37.88 -4.76
N PHE A 790 91.73 -38.70 -5.72
CA PHE A 790 91.93 -40.13 -5.47
C PHE A 790 93.27 -40.35 -4.74
N GLU A 791 93.22 -40.80 -3.49
CA GLU A 791 94.38 -41.45 -2.87
C GLU A 791 94.61 -42.77 -3.61
N ILE A 792 95.54 -42.79 -4.56
CA ILE A 792 96.41 -43.91 -4.98
C ILE A 792 96.95 -43.53 -6.37
N HIS A 793 98.21 -43.11 -6.43
CA HIS A 793 99.14 -43.48 -7.51
C HIS A 793 100.58 -43.22 -7.03
N ASN A 794 101.22 -44.30 -6.58
CA ASN A 794 102.67 -44.50 -6.70
C ASN A 794 102.97 -45.05 -8.09
#